data_AF-A0A432IWS9-F1
#
_entry.id   AF-A0A432IWS9-F1
#
_cell.length_a   1.000
_cell.length_b   1.000
_cell.length_c   1.000
_cell.angle_alpha   90.00
_cell.angle_beta   90.00
_cell.angle_gamma   90.00
#
_symmetry.space_group_name_H-M   'P 1'
#
loop_
_entity.id
_entity.type
_entity.pdbx_description
1 polymer ?
#
loop_
_entity_poly.entity_id
_entity_poly.type
_entity_poly.pdbx_seq_one_letter_code
_entity_poly.pdbx_strand_id
1 'polypeptide(L)'
;MKLNSFVGTYMSIFYIVVFVTTIASFSLSQVYAEPIIYDDDYMVEKFATGLQYPTTMYFVGDDILVLEKNTGKVIRISDNGVLYNEPALDVPVIQDNEAGLLGIVYLSNHVYLSFTESLSGFDKRDRENARNAVYQYDWNGEKLTNPILIKELPGHLSSIHHGGVITTGLNNEIYFVIGDQEQRTTFQNIPIDATYETGSIFKIDTESKNSVELFAVGIRNSFGLAVDPVTGYLWDTENGIDKFDEINLVKPGFNSGWISIMGPSYRVDADLSTLNPKPFENFVYSDPEFSWHVTVAPTAIAFPDKDSFERYSDWLFVGDYNNGRIYNFQLNSDRTGFVFYNQKLSDLVLDDNDEVDEILFAKGFQGVTDIKFHDGAMYVVVIGDGSIYKISPKNILPPLKQYQNNVAHKKIVCKTELMPIMSKSGYIYCVYPKTAITLNNVLNWSVDHPEIPKIELRFQDLSGLNFEYINLSNSDFRWSNFDTAKISNVDFTRANLSYTDLSGRDMTGTILTGAIISYTNFTGVDLSGKDLTGTILKGVDLSNVDLSGTILTGADLSHTNLTGVDLSGKDLTGTRLAGVDLSGKDLTGTILTGADLLNVDLTGTILTRADLSHTNLTGVDLSDNDLTQTILRRADLSHTNFAGVDLIGVDLTGARLVGVDLSGKDLTQTILINANLENATLKNAKLLNANLDSANLTNADLRNTLLVDTNLSNAILTGSDLTNAVLTGAILTGADLENAILTNAILTCVGHPICIS
;
A
#
# COMPACT_ATOMS: atom_id res chain seq x y z
N MET A 1 -47.90 51.08 -61.73
CA MET A 1 -49.24 50.51 -61.49
C MET A 1 -49.16 49.56 -60.29
N LYS A 2 -50.22 49.38 -59.52
CA LYS A 2 -50.21 48.81 -58.15
C LYS A 2 -50.97 47.47 -58.08
N LEU A 3 -50.49 46.53 -57.24
CA LEU A 3 -51.24 45.39 -56.64
C LEU A 3 -51.85 44.40 -57.68
N ASN A 4 -52.34 43.17 -57.44
CA ASN A 4 -52.50 42.22 -56.32
C ASN A 4 -52.72 40.80 -56.95
N SER A 5 -52.75 39.62 -56.30
CA SER A 5 -52.22 39.07 -55.03
C SER A 5 -52.76 37.64 -54.82
N PHE A 6 -52.01 36.72 -54.19
CA PHE A 6 -52.50 35.46 -53.55
C PHE A 6 -53.10 34.38 -54.50
N VAL A 7 -53.19 33.06 -54.22
CA VAL A 7 -52.61 32.09 -53.24
C VAL A 7 -52.85 30.67 -53.84
N GLY A 8 -52.15 29.57 -53.53
CA GLY A 8 -51.02 29.31 -52.62
C GLY A 8 -50.88 27.80 -52.32
N THR A 9 -50.12 27.45 -51.27
CA THR A 9 -50.06 26.13 -50.54
C THR A 9 -49.57 24.88 -51.33
N TYR A 10 -48.80 23.92 -50.76
CA TYR A 10 -48.28 23.68 -49.38
C TYR A 10 -46.90 22.97 -49.45
N MET A 11 -46.12 23.04 -48.34
CA MET A 11 -45.02 22.16 -47.82
C MET A 11 -44.49 20.96 -48.64
N SER A 12 -43.25 20.47 -48.47
CA SER A 12 -42.04 20.90 -47.73
C SER A 12 -40.84 20.12 -48.29
N ILE A 13 -39.64 20.68 -48.25
CA ILE A 13 -38.48 20.13 -48.98
C ILE A 13 -37.51 19.41 -48.03
N PHE A 14 -37.35 18.09 -48.24
CA PHE A 14 -36.13 17.35 -47.93
C PHE A 14 -35.11 17.58 -49.06
N TYR A 15 -33.83 17.79 -48.73
CA TYR A 15 -32.75 17.53 -49.68
C TYR A 15 -31.55 16.87 -49.00
N ILE A 16 -31.36 15.60 -49.33
CA ILE A 16 -30.04 14.96 -49.39
C ILE A 16 -29.54 15.16 -50.82
N VAL A 17 -28.39 15.79 -51.01
CA VAL A 17 -27.54 15.58 -52.20
C VAL A 17 -26.07 15.63 -51.78
N VAL A 18 -25.36 14.55 -52.09
CA VAL A 18 -23.90 14.41 -51.92
C VAL A 18 -23.19 15.24 -52.98
N PHE A 19 -22.08 15.90 -52.62
CA PHE A 19 -21.06 16.29 -53.59
C PHE A 19 -19.66 15.97 -53.06
N VAL A 20 -18.95 15.10 -53.79
CA VAL A 20 -17.54 14.83 -53.58
C VAL A 20 -16.73 15.92 -54.28
N THR A 21 -15.91 16.66 -53.52
CA THR A 21 -14.80 17.42 -54.07
C THR A 21 -13.55 17.21 -53.24
N THR A 22 -12.53 16.61 -53.85
CA THR A 22 -11.19 16.51 -53.28
C THR A 22 -10.57 17.91 -53.22
N ILE A 23 -10.53 18.50 -52.02
CA ILE A 23 -9.68 19.66 -51.73
C ILE A 23 -8.60 19.16 -50.78
N ALA A 24 -7.34 19.26 -51.22
CA ALA A 24 -6.18 19.06 -50.35
C ALA A 24 -6.09 20.24 -49.37
N SER A 25 -6.90 20.18 -48.30
CA SER A 25 -6.75 21.05 -47.15
C SER A 25 -5.48 20.64 -46.40
N PHE A 26 -4.40 21.40 -46.61
CA PHE A 26 -3.38 21.55 -45.58
C PHE A 26 -4.10 21.99 -44.30
N SER A 27 -4.28 21.07 -43.35
CA SER A 27 -4.75 21.44 -42.02
C SER A 27 -3.69 22.34 -41.42
N LEU A 28 -4.01 23.62 -41.27
CA LEU A 28 -3.39 24.45 -40.25
C LEU A 28 -3.47 23.64 -38.95
N SER A 29 -2.33 23.21 -38.43
CA SER A 29 -2.28 22.61 -37.12
C SER A 29 -2.88 23.62 -36.16
N GLN A 30 -4.02 23.29 -35.56
CA GLN A 30 -4.46 24.03 -34.39
C GLN A 30 -3.33 23.89 -33.38
N VAL A 31 -2.69 25.02 -33.07
CA VAL A 31 -1.74 25.12 -31.97
C VAL A 31 -2.59 25.09 -30.71
N TYR A 32 -2.99 23.87 -30.31
CA TYR A 32 -3.47 23.61 -28.97
C TYR A 32 -2.37 24.06 -28.00
N ALA A 33 -2.75 24.75 -26.93
CA ALA A 33 -1.82 25.09 -25.89
C ALA A 33 -1.24 23.80 -25.29
N GLU A 34 0.06 23.79 -24.99
CA GLU A 34 0.66 22.68 -24.25
C GLU A 34 -0.04 22.51 -22.88
N PRO A 35 -0.16 21.29 -22.36
CA PRO A 35 -0.73 21.07 -21.04
C PRO A 35 -0.03 21.90 -19.96
N ILE A 36 -0.80 22.41 -19.01
CA ILE A 36 -0.32 23.25 -17.92
C ILE A 36 -0.29 22.40 -16.67
N ILE A 37 0.89 22.29 -16.05
CA ILE A 37 1.07 21.76 -14.70
C ILE A 37 1.06 22.94 -13.73
N TYR A 38 0.29 22.85 -12.65
CA TYR A 38 0.16 23.92 -11.66
C TYR A 38 1.22 23.85 -10.55
N ASP A 39 1.81 22.68 -10.32
CA ASP A 39 3.02 22.59 -9.49
C ASP A 39 4.24 23.05 -10.29
N ASP A 40 4.78 24.20 -9.88
CA ASP A 40 5.94 24.82 -10.51
C ASP A 40 7.23 24.00 -10.37
N ASP A 41 7.25 22.95 -9.55
CA ASP A 41 8.38 22.02 -9.46
C ASP A 41 8.35 20.91 -10.53
N TYR A 42 7.31 20.82 -11.38
CA TYR A 42 7.14 19.76 -12.40
C TYR A 42 7.01 20.29 -13.84
N MET A 43 7.57 19.55 -14.79
CA MET A 43 7.47 19.81 -16.24
C MET A 43 6.75 18.68 -16.94
N VAL A 44 6.08 19.01 -18.04
CA VAL A 44 5.42 18.08 -18.94
C VAL A 44 6.09 18.10 -20.31
N GLU A 45 6.28 16.93 -20.90
CA GLU A 45 6.75 16.75 -22.27
C GLU A 45 5.96 15.64 -22.98
N LYS A 46 5.93 15.66 -24.32
CA LYS A 46 5.41 14.53 -25.10
C LYS A 46 6.48 13.43 -25.12
N PHE A 47 6.15 12.28 -24.55
CA PHE A 47 7.03 11.11 -24.49
C PHE A 47 6.88 10.23 -25.74
N ALA A 48 5.64 9.90 -26.10
CA ALA A 48 5.33 9.13 -27.32
C ALA A 48 4.14 9.76 -28.06
N THR A 49 4.08 9.58 -29.38
CA THR A 49 3.04 10.17 -30.25
C THR A 49 2.73 9.27 -31.44
N GLY A 50 1.54 9.41 -32.00
CA GLY A 50 1.12 8.70 -33.22
C GLY A 50 0.30 7.44 -32.97
N LEU A 51 -0.17 7.25 -31.73
CA LEU A 51 -1.05 6.16 -31.32
C LEU A 51 -2.49 6.41 -31.79
N GLN A 52 -3.21 5.36 -32.16
CA GLN A 52 -4.59 5.44 -32.65
C GLN A 52 -5.59 5.11 -31.54
N TYR A 53 -6.23 6.15 -30.98
CA TYR A 53 -7.16 6.02 -29.85
C TYR A 53 -6.57 5.21 -28.68
N PRO A 54 -5.44 5.65 -28.11
CA PRO A 54 -4.85 4.95 -26.97
C PRO A 54 -5.77 5.02 -25.76
N THR A 55 -5.99 3.89 -25.08
CA THR A 55 -6.81 3.81 -23.86
C THR A 55 -5.93 3.78 -22.61
N THR A 56 -5.12 2.73 -22.47
CA THR A 56 -4.35 2.42 -21.25
C THR A 56 -2.98 1.86 -21.60
N MET A 57 -2.07 1.85 -20.63
CA MET A 57 -0.73 1.32 -20.77
C MET A 57 -0.23 0.59 -19.52
N TYR A 58 0.79 -0.24 -19.68
CA TYR A 58 1.48 -0.89 -18.56
C TYR A 58 2.97 -1.04 -18.85
N PHE A 59 3.81 -0.91 -17.81
CA PHE A 59 5.27 -1.06 -17.89
C PHE A 59 5.67 -2.52 -17.74
N VAL A 60 6.57 -3.01 -18.60
CA VAL A 60 7.01 -4.40 -18.65
C VAL A 60 8.53 -4.45 -18.80
N GLY A 61 9.22 -4.30 -17.67
CA GLY A 61 10.62 -3.88 -17.67
C GLY A 61 10.71 -2.42 -18.14
N ASP A 62 11.71 -2.11 -18.97
CA ASP A 62 11.95 -0.76 -19.49
C ASP A 62 10.99 -0.38 -20.66
N ASP A 63 10.27 -1.35 -21.22
CA ASP A 63 9.30 -1.15 -22.32
C ASP A 63 7.89 -0.87 -21.78
N ILE A 64 7.12 -0.09 -22.54
CA ILE A 64 5.68 0.17 -22.30
C ILE A 64 4.84 -0.61 -23.31
N LEU A 65 3.83 -1.32 -22.85
CA LEU A 65 2.75 -1.87 -23.68
C LEU A 65 1.53 -0.93 -23.61
N VAL A 66 1.03 -0.49 -24.76
CA VAL A 66 -0.06 0.48 -24.89
C VAL A 66 -1.17 -0.07 -25.77
N LEU A 67 -2.41 0.11 -25.36
CA LEU A 67 -3.58 -0.40 -26.09
C LEU A 67 -4.12 0.64 -27.09
N GLU A 68 -4.29 0.25 -28.35
CA GLU A 68 -5.07 1.02 -29.34
C GLU A 68 -6.50 0.48 -29.43
N LYS A 69 -7.45 1.23 -28.88
CA LYS A 69 -8.84 0.78 -28.64
C LYS A 69 -9.54 0.22 -29.87
N ASN A 70 -9.43 0.92 -31.00
CA ASN A 70 -10.24 0.67 -32.20
C ASN A 70 -9.53 -0.19 -33.26
N THR A 71 -8.24 -0.49 -33.07
CA THR A 71 -7.40 -1.28 -34.01
C THR A 71 -7.05 -2.66 -33.47
N GLY A 72 -7.42 -2.95 -32.21
CA GLY A 72 -7.14 -4.24 -31.58
C GLY A 72 -5.67 -4.48 -31.22
N LYS A 73 -4.82 -3.44 -31.29
CA LYS A 73 -3.37 -3.59 -31.19
C LYS A 73 -2.83 -3.27 -29.81
N VAL A 74 -1.89 -4.12 -29.39
CA VAL A 74 -0.95 -3.80 -28.31
C VAL A 74 0.32 -3.26 -28.96
N ILE A 75 0.56 -1.96 -28.82
CA ILE A 75 1.76 -1.28 -29.33
C ILE A 75 2.84 -1.32 -28.25
N ARG A 76 4.06 -1.71 -28.63
CA ARG A 76 5.23 -1.63 -27.75
C ARG A 76 5.96 -0.31 -27.98
N ILE A 77 6.39 0.33 -26.91
CA ILE A 77 7.17 1.58 -26.90
C ILE A 77 8.40 1.36 -26.02
N SER A 78 9.56 1.80 -26.48
CA SER A 78 10.81 1.73 -25.72
C SER A 78 10.94 2.84 -24.67
N ASP A 79 11.85 2.64 -23.72
CA ASP A 79 12.27 3.56 -22.64
C ASP A 79 12.43 5.04 -23.05
N ASN A 80 12.80 5.28 -24.31
CA ASN A 80 13.05 6.60 -24.90
C ASN A 80 11.86 7.17 -25.69
N GLY A 81 10.70 6.51 -25.68
CA GLY A 81 9.46 6.97 -26.32
C GLY A 81 9.26 6.52 -27.78
N VAL A 82 10.21 5.77 -28.36
CA VAL A 82 10.08 5.26 -29.74
C VAL A 82 9.21 4.01 -29.79
N LEU A 83 8.15 4.08 -30.61
CA LEU A 83 7.27 2.96 -30.96
C LEU A 83 8.03 1.91 -31.80
N TYR A 84 7.78 0.63 -31.52
CA TYR A 84 8.23 -0.46 -32.39
C TYR A 84 7.29 -0.63 -33.59
N ASN A 85 7.85 -1.00 -34.75
CA ASN A 85 7.11 -1.07 -36.03
C ASN A 85 6.00 -2.14 -36.05
N GLU A 86 6.18 -3.23 -35.32
CA GLU A 86 5.27 -4.38 -35.30
C GLU A 86 4.55 -4.42 -33.94
N PRO A 87 3.22 -4.59 -33.89
CA PRO A 87 2.49 -4.67 -32.63
C PRO A 87 2.85 -5.96 -31.88
N ALA A 88 2.84 -5.91 -30.54
CA ALA A 88 3.04 -7.08 -29.69
C ALA A 88 1.89 -8.11 -29.84
N LEU A 89 0.69 -7.62 -30.17
CA LEU A 89 -0.52 -8.39 -30.44
C LEU A 89 -1.47 -7.57 -31.32
N ASP A 90 -2.28 -8.26 -32.13
CA ASP A 90 -3.38 -7.71 -32.94
C ASP A 90 -4.56 -8.68 -32.77
N VAL A 91 -5.67 -8.23 -32.17
CA VAL A 91 -6.87 -9.04 -31.86
C VAL A 91 -8.13 -8.39 -32.42
N PRO A 92 -9.11 -9.17 -32.92
CA PRO A 92 -10.32 -8.61 -33.53
C PRO A 92 -11.22 -7.98 -32.46
N VAL A 93 -11.46 -6.67 -32.56
CA VAL A 93 -12.26 -5.90 -31.59
C VAL A 93 -13.56 -5.31 -32.16
N ILE A 94 -14.52 -5.05 -31.27
CA ILE A 94 -15.65 -4.18 -31.58
C ILE A 94 -15.21 -2.73 -31.39
N GLN A 95 -15.17 -1.97 -32.49
CA GLN A 95 -14.82 -0.54 -32.52
C GLN A 95 -16.09 0.34 -32.52
N ASP A 96 -16.99 0.13 -31.55
CA ASP A 96 -18.26 0.88 -31.39
C ASP A 96 -18.29 1.66 -30.08
N ASN A 97 -18.33 2.99 -30.17
CA ASN A 97 -18.36 3.94 -29.05
C ASN A 97 -17.36 3.62 -27.92
N GLU A 98 -17.76 3.01 -26.80
CA GLU A 98 -16.87 2.65 -25.69
C GLU A 98 -16.21 1.26 -25.84
N ALA A 99 -16.78 0.37 -26.66
CA ALA A 99 -16.22 -0.96 -26.91
C ALA A 99 -14.86 -0.91 -27.62
N GLY A 100 -13.98 -1.86 -27.34
CA GLY A 100 -12.66 -1.96 -27.99
C GLY A 100 -11.66 -2.74 -27.15
N LEU A 101 -10.37 -2.40 -27.28
CA LEU A 101 -9.29 -2.87 -26.40
C LEU A 101 -9.14 -1.91 -25.20
N LEU A 102 -9.44 -2.39 -23.97
CA LEU A 102 -9.83 -1.51 -22.85
C LEU A 102 -8.90 -1.55 -21.64
N GLY A 103 -8.39 -2.73 -21.25
CA GLY A 103 -7.62 -2.92 -20.03
C GLY A 103 -6.36 -3.77 -20.24
N ILE A 104 -5.25 -3.38 -19.61
CA ILE A 104 -3.98 -4.15 -19.57
C ILE A 104 -3.34 -4.13 -18.19
N VAL A 105 -2.86 -5.28 -17.72
CA VAL A 105 -1.86 -5.40 -16.64
C VAL A 105 -0.81 -6.45 -16.97
N TYR A 106 0.38 -6.34 -16.37
CA TYR A 106 1.41 -7.38 -16.38
C TYR A 106 1.71 -7.83 -14.95
N LEU A 107 1.67 -9.15 -14.74
CA LEU A 107 1.85 -9.79 -13.44
C LEU A 107 2.44 -11.20 -13.65
N SER A 108 3.42 -11.60 -12.84
CA SER A 108 3.98 -12.96 -12.83
C SER A 108 4.35 -13.52 -14.21
N ASN A 109 5.02 -12.71 -15.05
CA ASN A 109 5.40 -12.99 -16.45
C ASN A 109 4.26 -13.12 -17.47
N HIS A 110 3.02 -12.82 -17.10
CA HIS A 110 1.87 -12.84 -18.01
C HIS A 110 1.28 -11.45 -18.16
N VAL A 111 0.73 -11.17 -19.35
CA VAL A 111 -0.10 -9.98 -19.61
C VAL A 111 -1.55 -10.38 -19.62
N TYR A 112 -2.37 -9.63 -18.90
CA TYR A 112 -3.81 -9.82 -18.85
C TYR A 112 -4.48 -8.68 -19.61
N LEU A 113 -5.36 -9.02 -20.55
CA LEU A 113 -6.08 -8.07 -21.40
C LEU A 113 -7.59 -8.19 -21.19
N SER A 114 -8.26 -7.04 -21.11
CA SER A 114 -9.70 -6.90 -21.03
C SER A 114 -10.20 -6.12 -22.26
N PHE A 115 -11.12 -6.71 -23.04
CA PHE A 115 -11.60 -6.10 -24.28
C PHE A 115 -12.95 -6.64 -24.77
N THR A 116 -13.60 -5.85 -25.63
CA THR A 116 -14.79 -6.26 -26.39
C THR A 116 -14.35 -6.97 -27.67
N GLU A 117 -14.29 -8.30 -27.62
CA GLU A 117 -13.88 -9.16 -28.73
C GLU A 117 -14.94 -9.26 -29.82
N SER A 118 -14.51 -9.16 -31.08
CA SER A 118 -15.29 -9.47 -32.28
C SER A 118 -15.10 -10.92 -32.70
N LEU A 119 -16.12 -11.76 -32.47
CA LEU A 119 -16.08 -13.19 -32.84
C LEU A 119 -16.16 -13.44 -34.36
N SER A 120 -16.19 -12.39 -35.19
CA SER A 120 -16.07 -12.54 -36.65
C SER A 120 -14.63 -12.72 -37.13
N GLY A 121 -13.63 -12.56 -36.25
CA GLY A 121 -12.21 -12.69 -36.61
C GLY A 121 -11.60 -11.46 -37.29
N PHE A 122 -12.29 -10.32 -37.22
CA PHE A 122 -11.80 -9.01 -37.70
C PHE A 122 -12.53 -7.86 -36.99
N ASP A 123 -11.92 -6.67 -37.01
CA ASP A 123 -12.49 -5.47 -36.38
C ASP A 123 -13.78 -5.01 -37.07
N LYS A 124 -14.80 -4.65 -36.27
CA LYS A 124 -16.07 -4.17 -36.82
C LYS A 124 -16.83 -3.25 -35.86
N ARG A 125 -17.87 -2.61 -36.39
CA ARG A 125 -18.69 -1.61 -35.66
C ARG A 125 -20.05 -2.12 -35.20
N ASP A 126 -20.56 -3.21 -35.77
CA ASP A 126 -21.77 -3.84 -35.27
C ASP A 126 -21.45 -4.83 -34.15
N ARG A 127 -22.30 -4.84 -33.12
CA ARG A 127 -22.15 -5.64 -31.90
C ARG A 127 -22.68 -7.08 -32.02
N GLU A 128 -23.02 -7.56 -33.22
CA GLU A 128 -23.43 -8.96 -33.38
C GLU A 128 -22.27 -9.90 -33.05
N ASN A 129 -22.51 -11.01 -32.34
CA ASN A 129 -21.44 -11.95 -31.94
C ASN A 129 -20.26 -11.25 -31.21
N ALA A 130 -20.58 -10.36 -30.27
CA ALA A 130 -19.60 -9.68 -29.42
C ALA A 130 -19.64 -10.19 -27.96
N ARG A 131 -18.45 -10.35 -27.37
CA ARG A 131 -18.27 -10.62 -25.93
C ARG A 131 -17.30 -9.62 -25.32
N ASN A 132 -17.53 -9.24 -24.07
CA ASN A 132 -16.47 -8.68 -23.23
C ASN A 132 -15.69 -9.87 -22.66
N ALA A 133 -14.36 -9.85 -22.75
CA ALA A 133 -13.53 -10.98 -22.36
C ALA A 133 -12.27 -10.52 -21.61
N VAL A 134 -11.89 -11.31 -20.59
CA VAL A 134 -10.59 -11.19 -19.92
C VAL A 134 -9.73 -12.39 -20.28
N TYR A 135 -8.54 -12.13 -20.82
CA TYR A 135 -7.58 -13.12 -21.27
C TYR A 135 -6.25 -12.98 -20.55
N GLN A 136 -5.56 -14.10 -20.31
CA GLN A 136 -4.13 -14.16 -20.01
C GLN A 136 -3.34 -14.49 -21.28
N TYR A 137 -2.15 -13.91 -21.41
CA TYR A 137 -1.16 -14.20 -22.45
C TYR A 137 0.24 -14.37 -21.84
N ASP A 138 1.03 -15.25 -22.44
CA ASP A 138 2.47 -15.37 -22.14
C ASP A 138 3.22 -14.22 -22.83
N TRP A 139 4.07 -13.51 -22.09
CA TRP A 139 4.98 -12.50 -22.63
C TRP A 139 6.38 -13.08 -22.85
N ASN A 140 6.86 -13.04 -24.09
CA ASN A 140 8.20 -13.54 -24.45
C ASN A 140 9.25 -12.44 -24.65
N GLY A 141 8.92 -11.19 -24.31
CA GLY A 141 9.76 -10.00 -24.56
C GLY A 141 9.47 -9.30 -25.89
N GLU A 142 8.70 -9.87 -26.82
CA GLU A 142 8.35 -9.25 -28.11
C GLU A 142 6.86 -9.39 -28.50
N LYS A 143 6.27 -10.56 -28.23
CA LYS A 143 4.90 -10.90 -28.62
C LYS A 143 4.12 -11.48 -27.44
N LEU A 144 2.81 -11.22 -27.46
CA LEU A 144 1.85 -11.90 -26.60
C LEU A 144 1.41 -13.19 -27.28
N THR A 145 1.48 -14.30 -26.54
CA THR A 145 1.21 -15.65 -27.07
C THR A 145 0.36 -16.47 -26.10
N ASN A 146 -0.08 -17.65 -26.53
CA ASN A 146 -0.83 -18.62 -25.70
C ASN A 146 -2.05 -18.02 -24.95
N PRO A 147 -3.05 -17.45 -25.67
CA PRO A 147 -4.25 -16.88 -25.04
C PRO A 147 -5.02 -17.91 -24.21
N ILE A 148 -5.31 -17.57 -22.96
CA ILE A 148 -6.19 -18.31 -22.05
C ILE A 148 -7.35 -17.40 -21.67
N LEU A 149 -8.58 -17.76 -22.07
CA LEU A 149 -9.80 -17.06 -21.67
C LEU A 149 -10.09 -17.34 -20.19
N ILE A 150 -10.17 -16.30 -19.37
CA ILE A 150 -10.48 -16.38 -17.93
C ILE A 150 -11.98 -16.15 -17.69
N LYS A 151 -12.52 -15.05 -18.22
CA LYS A 151 -13.92 -14.66 -18.06
C LYS A 151 -14.50 -14.23 -19.40
N GLU A 152 -15.72 -14.68 -19.65
CA GLU A 152 -16.58 -14.18 -20.73
C GLU A 152 -17.81 -13.49 -20.10
N LEU A 153 -18.16 -12.34 -20.66
CA LEU A 153 -19.27 -11.48 -20.30
C LEU A 153 -19.95 -10.97 -21.58
N PRO A 154 -21.22 -10.55 -21.55
CA PRO A 154 -21.88 -10.02 -22.75
C PRO A 154 -21.15 -8.78 -23.28
N GLY A 155 -20.92 -8.71 -24.60
CA GLY A 155 -20.31 -7.56 -25.27
C GLY A 155 -21.27 -6.81 -26.22
N HIS A 156 -22.54 -7.22 -26.24
CA HIS A 156 -23.51 -6.80 -27.27
C HIS A 156 -24.72 -6.02 -26.75
N LEU A 157 -24.90 -5.92 -25.42
CA LEU A 157 -26.14 -5.38 -24.83
C LEU A 157 -26.28 -3.87 -25.02
N SER A 158 -25.20 -3.12 -24.85
CA SER A 158 -25.10 -1.69 -25.18
C SER A 158 -23.79 -1.39 -25.94
N SER A 159 -23.64 -0.16 -26.42
CA SER A 159 -22.40 0.43 -26.95
C SER A 159 -21.68 1.31 -25.92
N ILE A 160 -22.32 1.54 -24.78
CA ILE A 160 -21.82 2.34 -23.66
C ILE A 160 -21.82 1.51 -22.39
N HIS A 161 -21.13 2.02 -21.39
CA HIS A 161 -20.91 1.43 -20.09
C HIS A 161 -20.27 0.03 -20.19
N HIS A 162 -19.20 -0.06 -20.99
CA HIS A 162 -18.38 -1.28 -21.04
C HIS A 162 -17.44 -1.37 -19.82
N GLY A 163 -16.94 -0.23 -19.32
CA GLY A 163 -15.85 -0.20 -18.35
C GLY A 163 -14.60 -0.88 -18.91
N GLY A 164 -14.24 -2.05 -18.37
CA GLY A 164 -13.21 -2.92 -18.93
C GLY A 164 -11.78 -2.59 -18.50
N VAL A 165 -11.58 -1.61 -17.62
CA VAL A 165 -10.29 -1.37 -16.95
C VAL A 165 -9.96 -2.54 -16.00
N ILE A 166 -8.66 -2.76 -15.79
CA ILE A 166 -8.09 -3.86 -15.04
C ILE A 166 -6.86 -3.36 -14.26
N THR A 167 -6.65 -3.85 -13.04
CA THR A 167 -5.57 -3.39 -12.14
C THR A 167 -5.04 -4.54 -11.29
N THR A 168 -3.81 -4.42 -10.77
CA THR A 168 -3.15 -5.44 -9.94
C THR A 168 -3.34 -5.17 -8.45
N GLY A 169 -3.59 -6.21 -7.66
CA GLY A 169 -3.52 -6.20 -6.20
C GLY A 169 -2.15 -6.57 -5.66
N LEU A 170 -1.95 -6.43 -4.34
CA LEU A 170 -0.66 -6.68 -3.68
C LEU A 170 -0.26 -8.17 -3.59
N ASN A 171 -1.23 -9.08 -3.69
CA ASN A 171 -1.03 -10.52 -3.42
C ASN A 171 -1.13 -11.39 -4.68
N ASN A 172 -0.57 -10.94 -5.81
CA ASN A 172 -0.72 -11.61 -7.12
C ASN A 172 -2.19 -11.76 -7.57
N GLU A 173 -3.03 -10.79 -7.20
CA GLU A 173 -4.45 -10.71 -7.54
C GLU A 173 -4.67 -9.68 -8.65
N ILE A 174 -5.74 -9.82 -9.41
CA ILE A 174 -6.13 -8.88 -10.46
C ILE A 174 -7.61 -8.51 -10.27
N TYR A 175 -7.93 -7.23 -10.39
CA TYR A 175 -9.31 -6.74 -10.35
C TYR A 175 -9.69 -6.17 -11.72
N PHE A 176 -10.89 -6.47 -12.21
CA PHE A 176 -11.43 -5.87 -13.44
C PHE A 176 -12.90 -5.51 -13.27
N VAL A 177 -13.35 -4.50 -14.01
CA VAL A 177 -14.73 -3.99 -13.94
C VAL A 177 -15.48 -4.16 -15.26
N ILE A 178 -16.78 -4.43 -15.18
CA ILE A 178 -17.73 -4.29 -16.28
C ILE A 178 -18.82 -3.29 -15.87
N GLY A 179 -19.09 -2.30 -16.72
CA GLY A 179 -20.21 -1.38 -16.50
C GLY A 179 -21.58 -2.05 -16.66
N ASP A 180 -22.66 -1.33 -16.39
CA ASP A 180 -24.02 -1.87 -16.36
C ASP A 180 -24.53 -2.32 -17.74
N GLN A 181 -23.93 -1.83 -18.83
CA GLN A 181 -24.44 -1.93 -20.21
C GLN A 181 -25.94 -1.56 -20.35
N GLU A 182 -26.37 -0.52 -19.63
CA GLU A 182 -27.75 -0.05 -19.50
C GLU A 182 -28.74 -1.11 -18.96
N GLN A 183 -28.25 -2.20 -18.35
CA GLN A 183 -29.09 -3.23 -17.77
C GLN A 183 -29.73 -2.77 -16.45
N ARG A 184 -30.85 -3.42 -16.09
CA ARG A 184 -31.68 -3.08 -14.93
C ARG A 184 -32.10 -4.34 -14.18
N THR A 185 -31.15 -4.90 -13.45
CA THR A 185 -31.27 -6.21 -12.79
C THR A 185 -30.86 -6.14 -11.32
N THR A 186 -30.79 -7.29 -10.64
CA THR A 186 -30.29 -7.41 -9.25
C THR A 186 -28.90 -6.80 -9.08
N PHE A 187 -28.03 -6.86 -10.10
CA PHE A 187 -26.70 -6.23 -10.08
C PHE A 187 -26.75 -4.69 -10.13
N GLN A 188 -27.88 -4.09 -10.51
CA GLN A 188 -28.14 -2.64 -10.52
C GLN A 188 -29.20 -2.26 -9.48
N ASN A 189 -29.22 -2.95 -8.34
CA ASN A 189 -30.12 -2.67 -7.21
C ASN A 189 -31.63 -2.69 -7.54
N ILE A 190 -32.02 -3.42 -8.59
CA ILE A 190 -33.43 -3.64 -8.96
C ILE A 190 -33.77 -5.12 -8.71
N PRO A 191 -34.84 -5.47 -7.98
CA PRO A 191 -35.18 -6.85 -7.66
C PRO A 191 -35.82 -7.59 -8.86
N ILE A 192 -35.03 -7.77 -9.92
CA ILE A 192 -35.32 -8.51 -11.15
C ILE A 192 -34.14 -9.43 -11.43
N ASP A 193 -34.40 -10.73 -11.48
CA ASP A 193 -33.39 -11.76 -11.72
C ASP A 193 -32.52 -11.44 -12.94
N ALA A 194 -31.20 -11.56 -12.77
CA ALA A 194 -30.22 -11.27 -13.80
C ALA A 194 -29.81 -12.53 -14.58
N THR A 195 -29.67 -12.40 -15.91
CA THR A 195 -28.98 -13.39 -16.76
C THR A 195 -27.47 -13.11 -16.87
N TYR A 196 -27.06 -11.87 -16.59
CA TYR A 196 -25.71 -11.37 -16.81
C TYR A 196 -25.21 -10.58 -15.61
N GLU A 197 -23.92 -10.68 -15.35
CA GLU A 197 -23.24 -10.07 -14.22
C GLU A 197 -22.62 -8.70 -14.61
N THR A 198 -23.40 -7.86 -15.28
CA THR A 198 -22.96 -6.48 -15.65
C THR A 198 -23.01 -5.57 -14.43
N GLY A 199 -22.32 -4.42 -14.47
CA GLY A 199 -22.27 -3.47 -13.36
C GLY A 199 -21.59 -4.03 -12.11
N SER A 200 -20.45 -4.67 -12.30
CA SER A 200 -19.76 -5.47 -11.29
C SER A 200 -18.24 -5.34 -11.38
N ILE A 201 -17.56 -5.41 -10.24
CA ILE A 201 -16.11 -5.62 -10.16
C ILE A 201 -15.87 -7.08 -9.78
N PHE A 202 -14.93 -7.71 -10.46
CA PHE A 202 -14.49 -9.07 -10.18
C PHE A 202 -13.03 -9.09 -9.73
N LYS A 203 -12.71 -10.07 -8.89
CA LYS A 203 -11.36 -10.40 -8.46
C LYS A 203 -10.92 -11.71 -9.11
N ILE A 204 -9.70 -11.77 -9.60
CA ILE A 204 -9.03 -12.96 -10.14
C ILE A 204 -7.85 -13.28 -9.23
N ASP A 205 -7.85 -14.47 -8.65
CA ASP A 205 -6.68 -15.06 -8.00
C ASP A 205 -5.85 -15.80 -9.06
N THR A 206 -4.67 -15.26 -9.39
CA THR A 206 -3.83 -15.82 -10.47
C THR A 206 -3.07 -17.08 -10.04
N GLU A 207 -2.88 -17.30 -8.73
CA GLU A 207 -2.22 -18.50 -8.20
C GLU A 207 -3.20 -19.68 -8.12
N SER A 208 -4.47 -19.41 -7.79
CA SER A 208 -5.58 -20.37 -7.79
C SER A 208 -6.15 -20.63 -9.21
N LYS A 209 -5.28 -20.76 -10.21
CA LYS A 209 -5.62 -21.06 -11.62
C LYS A 209 -6.61 -20.06 -12.25
N ASN A 210 -6.46 -18.77 -11.95
CA ASN A 210 -7.36 -17.71 -12.37
C ASN A 210 -8.81 -17.92 -11.89
N SER A 211 -9.01 -18.35 -10.64
CA SER A 211 -10.35 -18.42 -10.07
C SER A 211 -10.94 -17.02 -9.92
N VAL A 212 -12.17 -16.83 -10.40
CA VAL A 212 -12.85 -15.53 -10.46
C VAL A 212 -13.93 -15.44 -9.38
N GLU A 213 -13.90 -14.36 -8.60
CA GLU A 213 -14.85 -14.02 -7.53
C GLU A 213 -15.57 -12.71 -7.86
N LEU A 214 -16.86 -12.60 -7.53
CA LEU A 214 -17.61 -11.35 -7.59
C LEU A 214 -17.24 -10.48 -6.38
N PHE A 215 -16.61 -9.34 -6.62
CA PHE A 215 -16.00 -8.51 -5.57
C PHE A 215 -16.90 -7.33 -5.16
N ALA A 216 -17.55 -6.69 -6.13
CA ALA A 216 -18.52 -5.60 -5.91
C ALA A 216 -19.62 -5.59 -6.97
N VAL A 217 -20.74 -4.95 -6.64
CA VAL A 217 -21.94 -4.80 -7.49
C VAL A 217 -22.44 -3.35 -7.50
N GLY A 218 -23.50 -3.07 -8.27
CA GLY A 218 -24.12 -1.76 -8.29
C GLY A 218 -23.26 -0.70 -8.97
N ILE A 219 -22.37 -1.09 -9.89
CA ILE A 219 -21.51 -0.17 -10.65
C ILE A 219 -22.24 0.24 -11.94
N ARG A 220 -22.26 1.54 -12.26
CA ARG A 220 -22.76 2.08 -13.53
C ARG A 220 -21.74 2.00 -14.65
N ASN A 221 -20.70 2.83 -14.59
CA ASN A 221 -19.68 2.93 -15.62
C ASN A 221 -18.36 3.41 -15.02
N SER A 222 -17.42 2.49 -14.87
CA SER A 222 -16.13 2.72 -14.22
C SER A 222 -15.00 2.50 -15.23
N PHE A 223 -14.19 3.54 -15.41
CA PHE A 223 -13.03 3.55 -16.31
C PHE A 223 -11.69 3.58 -15.56
N GLY A 224 -11.70 4.02 -14.30
CA GLY A 224 -10.52 4.05 -13.44
C GLY A 224 -10.60 3.00 -12.36
N LEU A 225 -9.53 2.20 -12.21
CA LEU A 225 -9.40 1.21 -11.14
C LEU A 225 -7.94 1.15 -10.66
N ALA A 226 -7.69 1.38 -9.37
CA ALA A 226 -6.35 1.36 -8.77
C ALA A 226 -6.35 0.73 -7.38
N VAL A 227 -5.26 0.04 -7.03
CA VAL A 227 -5.02 -0.43 -5.66
C VAL A 227 -4.03 0.51 -5.00
N ASP A 228 -4.32 0.91 -3.77
CA ASP A 228 -3.41 1.70 -2.94
C ASP A 228 -2.15 0.85 -2.61
N PRO A 229 -0.93 1.26 -3.03
CA PRO A 229 0.29 0.50 -2.79
C PRO A 229 0.70 0.39 -1.31
N VAL A 230 0.05 1.14 -0.41
CA VAL A 230 0.33 1.10 1.04
C VAL A 230 -0.63 0.17 1.79
N THR A 231 -1.94 0.29 1.56
CA THR A 231 -2.98 -0.48 2.29
C THR A 231 -3.46 -1.73 1.56
N GLY A 232 -3.31 -1.78 0.24
CA GLY A 232 -3.93 -2.80 -0.61
C GLY A 232 -5.42 -2.58 -0.85
N TYR A 233 -6.00 -1.45 -0.43
CA TYR A 233 -7.40 -1.14 -0.73
C TYR A 233 -7.61 -0.82 -2.21
N LEU A 234 -8.71 -1.35 -2.76
CA LEU A 234 -9.15 -1.07 -4.11
C LEU A 234 -9.94 0.24 -4.13
N TRP A 235 -9.65 1.07 -5.13
CA TRP A 235 -10.31 2.34 -5.41
C TRP A 235 -10.78 2.35 -6.86
N ASP A 236 -11.95 2.91 -7.12
CA ASP A 236 -12.47 3.08 -8.46
C ASP A 236 -13.04 4.50 -8.68
N THR A 237 -13.30 4.83 -9.95
CA THR A 237 -13.99 6.06 -10.33
C THR A 237 -15.21 5.74 -11.16
N GLU A 238 -16.38 6.17 -10.71
CA GLU A 238 -17.65 5.91 -11.39
C GLU A 238 -18.17 7.18 -12.08
N ASN A 239 -18.71 7.02 -13.29
CA ASN A 239 -19.29 8.13 -14.05
C ASN A 239 -20.82 8.16 -13.80
N GLY A 240 -21.36 9.32 -13.45
CA GLY A 240 -22.80 9.57 -13.33
C GLY A 240 -23.49 9.78 -14.68
N ILE A 241 -24.80 10.13 -14.66
CA ILE A 241 -25.51 10.55 -15.89
C ILE A 241 -25.19 12.03 -16.18
N ASP A 242 -25.87 12.93 -15.47
CA ASP A 242 -25.77 14.39 -15.63
C ASP A 242 -25.13 15.07 -14.40
N LYS A 243 -24.99 14.31 -13.30
CA LYS A 243 -24.47 14.73 -12.01
C LYS A 243 -23.79 13.57 -11.29
N PHE A 244 -22.92 13.92 -10.34
CA PHE A 244 -22.23 13.01 -9.44
C PHE A 244 -21.43 11.94 -10.20
N ASP A 245 -20.27 12.35 -10.72
CA ASP A 245 -19.18 11.38 -10.88
C ASP A 245 -18.53 11.16 -9.51
N GLU A 246 -17.92 10.00 -9.29
CA GLU A 246 -17.50 9.53 -7.97
C GLU A 246 -16.04 9.05 -7.93
N ILE A 247 -15.48 9.08 -6.73
CA ILE A 247 -14.34 8.24 -6.32
C ILE A 247 -14.81 7.36 -5.16
N ASN A 248 -14.69 6.03 -5.28
CA ASN A 248 -15.16 5.09 -4.27
C ASN A 248 -14.03 4.24 -3.68
N LEU A 249 -14.16 3.91 -2.39
CA LEU A 249 -13.32 2.94 -1.69
C LEU A 249 -13.98 1.55 -1.74
N VAL A 250 -13.54 0.72 -2.69
CA VAL A 250 -14.17 -0.56 -3.02
C VAL A 250 -13.67 -1.67 -2.08
N LYS A 251 -14.45 -1.94 -1.02
CA LYS A 251 -14.21 -3.07 -0.10
C LYS A 251 -14.81 -4.38 -0.66
N PRO A 252 -14.36 -5.56 -0.19
CA PRO A 252 -15.02 -6.83 -0.55
C PRO A 252 -16.50 -6.80 -0.14
N GLY A 253 -17.41 -7.08 -1.08
CA GLY A 253 -18.84 -6.90 -0.86
C GLY A 253 -19.32 -5.44 -0.94
N PHE A 254 -18.61 -4.57 -1.65
CA PHE A 254 -19.07 -3.20 -1.91
C PHE A 254 -20.27 -3.18 -2.88
N ASN A 255 -21.18 -2.25 -2.64
CA ASN A 255 -22.28 -1.92 -3.54
C ASN A 255 -22.26 -0.40 -3.78
N SER A 256 -22.00 0.05 -5.01
CA SER A 256 -22.06 1.49 -5.34
C SER A 256 -23.51 2.03 -5.33
N GLY A 257 -24.50 1.13 -5.42
CA GLY A 257 -25.90 1.48 -5.24
C GLY A 257 -26.64 1.92 -6.51
N TRP A 258 -25.94 2.00 -7.66
CA TRP A 258 -26.58 2.17 -8.96
C TRP A 258 -27.64 1.08 -9.19
N ILE A 259 -28.85 1.35 -9.73
CA ILE A 259 -29.38 2.64 -10.21
C ILE A 259 -30.26 3.38 -9.18
N SER A 260 -30.37 2.85 -7.96
CA SER A 260 -31.20 3.46 -6.90
C SER A 260 -30.58 4.72 -6.31
N ILE A 261 -29.25 4.85 -6.38
CA ILE A 261 -28.48 6.03 -5.97
C ILE A 261 -27.30 6.27 -6.96
N MET A 262 -26.84 7.53 -7.00
CA MET A 262 -25.63 8.01 -7.67
C MET A 262 -25.27 9.34 -7.00
N GLY A 263 -24.05 9.46 -6.50
CA GLY A 263 -23.63 10.50 -5.56
C GLY A 263 -24.02 10.21 -4.11
N PRO A 264 -23.55 11.04 -3.16
CA PRO A 264 -23.76 10.82 -1.74
C PRO A 264 -25.23 10.93 -1.31
N SER A 265 -25.66 9.98 -0.49
CA SER A 265 -27.03 9.74 -0.04
C SER A 265 -27.72 10.95 0.59
N TYR A 266 -26.99 11.76 1.36
CA TYR A 266 -27.51 12.99 1.98
C TYR A 266 -27.71 14.16 1.00
N ARG A 267 -27.24 14.05 -0.26
CA ARG A 267 -27.49 15.04 -1.32
C ARG A 267 -28.65 14.66 -2.25
N VAL A 268 -29.17 13.43 -2.19
CA VAL A 268 -30.10 12.87 -3.20
C VAL A 268 -31.38 12.22 -2.64
N ASP A 269 -31.63 12.28 -1.32
CA ASP A 269 -32.85 11.77 -0.66
C ASP A 269 -33.19 10.29 -0.98
N ALA A 270 -32.17 9.42 -1.07
CA ALA A 270 -32.33 8.02 -1.48
C ALA A 270 -32.91 7.11 -0.37
N ASP A 271 -33.74 6.14 -0.78
CA ASP A 271 -34.22 5.05 0.09
C ASP A 271 -33.21 3.89 0.09
N LEU A 272 -32.24 3.96 1.01
CA LEU A 272 -31.20 2.95 1.17
C LEU A 272 -31.74 1.55 1.51
N SER A 273 -33.02 1.40 1.90
CA SER A 273 -33.61 0.07 2.14
C SER A 273 -33.78 -0.75 0.86
N THR A 274 -33.68 -0.12 -0.31
CA THR A 274 -33.74 -0.78 -1.63
C THR A 274 -32.40 -1.39 -2.08
N LEU A 275 -31.28 -1.08 -1.42
CA LEU A 275 -29.92 -1.41 -1.84
C LEU A 275 -29.40 -2.80 -1.39
N ASN A 276 -30.28 -3.66 -0.86
CA ASN A 276 -29.94 -5.03 -0.48
C ASN A 276 -30.85 -6.05 -1.22
N PRO A 277 -30.82 -6.11 -2.56
CA PRO A 277 -31.64 -7.03 -3.32
C PRO A 277 -31.12 -8.47 -3.15
N LYS A 278 -32.02 -9.45 -3.02
CA LYS A 278 -31.63 -10.87 -2.98
C LYS A 278 -31.08 -11.32 -4.34
N PRO A 279 -29.98 -12.10 -4.42
CA PRO A 279 -29.28 -12.80 -3.33
C PRO A 279 -28.05 -12.05 -2.78
N PHE A 280 -27.93 -10.75 -3.03
CA PHE A 280 -26.76 -9.93 -2.68
C PHE A 280 -26.94 -9.20 -1.34
N GLU A 281 -27.64 -9.78 -0.36
CA GLU A 281 -27.81 -9.17 0.98
C GLU A 281 -26.49 -9.00 1.76
N ASN A 282 -25.40 -9.60 1.28
CA ASN A 282 -24.04 -9.43 1.80
C ASN A 282 -23.24 -8.33 1.10
N PHE A 283 -23.78 -7.69 0.06
CA PHE A 283 -23.14 -6.57 -0.64
C PHE A 283 -23.74 -5.25 -0.13
N VAL A 284 -22.93 -4.45 0.55
CA VAL A 284 -23.39 -3.33 1.39
C VAL A 284 -23.03 -2.00 0.73
N TYR A 285 -24.01 -1.08 0.71
CA TYR A 285 -23.83 0.28 0.20
C TYR A 285 -22.86 1.10 1.06
N SER A 286 -22.05 1.93 0.41
CA SER A 286 -21.27 2.99 1.03
C SER A 286 -21.37 4.26 0.17
N ASP A 287 -21.42 5.42 0.82
CA ASP A 287 -21.29 6.71 0.14
C ASP A 287 -19.92 6.82 -0.56
N PRO A 288 -19.81 7.62 -1.64
CA PRO A 288 -18.55 7.92 -2.29
C PRO A 288 -17.63 8.77 -1.40
N GLU A 289 -16.31 8.54 -1.52
CA GLU A 289 -15.29 9.28 -0.77
C GLU A 289 -15.06 10.69 -1.35
N PHE A 290 -15.46 10.91 -2.60
CA PHE A 290 -15.57 12.23 -3.25
C PHE A 290 -16.56 12.21 -4.41
N SER A 291 -17.20 13.33 -4.72
CA SER A 291 -18.02 13.46 -5.93
C SER A 291 -17.93 14.82 -6.63
N TRP A 292 -18.05 14.81 -7.96
CA TRP A 292 -18.24 16.02 -8.76
C TRP A 292 -19.74 16.22 -9.05
N HIS A 293 -20.35 17.29 -8.55
CA HIS A 293 -21.78 17.56 -8.80
C HIS A 293 -22.07 17.78 -10.29
N VAL A 294 -21.14 18.37 -11.04
CA VAL A 294 -21.16 18.43 -12.53
C VAL A 294 -20.18 17.40 -13.06
N THR A 295 -20.65 16.54 -13.97
CA THR A 295 -19.85 15.42 -14.49
C THR A 295 -18.63 15.89 -15.29
N VAL A 296 -17.47 15.34 -14.92
CA VAL A 296 -16.16 15.52 -15.54
C VAL A 296 -15.75 14.30 -16.40
N ALA A 297 -16.44 13.16 -16.23
CA ALA A 297 -16.08 11.85 -16.74
C ALA A 297 -14.65 11.45 -16.32
N PRO A 298 -14.44 11.07 -15.03
CA PRO A 298 -13.16 10.54 -14.58
C PRO A 298 -12.89 9.20 -15.28
N THR A 299 -11.67 9.06 -15.79
CA THR A 299 -11.23 7.94 -16.64
C THR A 299 -9.96 7.28 -16.17
N ALA A 300 -9.14 7.98 -15.39
CA ALA A 300 -7.90 7.47 -14.85
C ALA A 300 -7.85 7.68 -13.34
N ILE A 301 -7.31 6.72 -12.61
CA ILE A 301 -7.03 6.82 -11.18
C ILE A 301 -5.69 6.14 -10.91
N ALA A 302 -4.80 6.78 -10.14
CA ALA A 302 -3.48 6.25 -9.86
C ALA A 302 -2.89 6.82 -8.56
N PHE A 303 -2.18 5.95 -7.83
CA PHE A 303 -1.31 6.33 -6.73
C PHE A 303 0.15 6.37 -7.22
N PRO A 304 0.99 7.31 -6.76
CA PRO A 304 2.43 7.20 -6.94
C PRO A 304 2.99 5.95 -6.25
N ASP A 305 4.01 5.34 -6.86
CA ASP A 305 4.76 4.27 -6.20
C ASP A 305 5.45 4.81 -4.95
N LYS A 306 5.70 3.94 -3.96
CA LYS A 306 6.23 4.30 -2.63
C LYS A 306 7.54 5.12 -2.64
N ASP A 307 8.39 4.94 -3.65
CA ASP A 307 9.66 5.68 -3.86
C ASP A 307 9.59 6.65 -5.07
N SER A 308 8.45 6.75 -5.77
CA SER A 308 8.28 7.62 -6.95
C SER A 308 7.50 8.90 -6.61
N PHE A 309 7.76 9.99 -7.35
CA PHE A 309 7.01 11.24 -7.21
C PHE A 309 6.96 11.77 -5.75
N GLU A 310 8.02 11.53 -4.95
CA GLU A 310 8.07 11.49 -3.46
C GLU A 310 7.20 12.54 -2.73
N ARG A 311 7.14 13.79 -3.21
CA ARG A 311 6.31 14.90 -2.69
C ARG A 311 4.83 14.55 -2.53
N TYR A 312 4.32 13.64 -3.35
CA TYR A 312 2.92 13.24 -3.45
C TYR A 312 2.67 11.78 -3.05
N SER A 313 3.60 11.14 -2.33
CA SER A 313 3.48 9.74 -1.89
C SER A 313 2.25 9.44 -1.01
N ASP A 314 1.68 10.47 -0.38
CA ASP A 314 0.41 10.44 0.37
C ASP A 314 -0.82 10.90 -0.44
N TRP A 315 -0.77 10.89 -1.77
CA TRP A 315 -1.83 11.41 -2.64
C TRP A 315 -2.38 10.38 -3.62
N LEU A 316 -3.62 10.62 -4.06
CA LEU A 316 -4.30 9.97 -5.16
C LEU A 316 -4.46 10.97 -6.32
N PHE A 317 -4.23 10.51 -7.55
CA PHE A 317 -4.46 11.31 -8.76
C PHE A 317 -5.62 10.74 -9.57
N VAL A 318 -6.46 11.63 -10.12
CA VAL A 318 -7.58 11.27 -11.02
C VAL A 318 -7.50 12.10 -12.30
N GLY A 319 -7.59 11.46 -13.46
CA GLY A 319 -7.66 12.12 -14.77
C GLY A 319 -9.09 12.15 -15.32
N ASP A 320 -9.47 13.25 -16.00
CA ASP A 320 -10.78 13.37 -16.65
C ASP A 320 -10.72 13.45 -18.19
N TYR A 321 -11.80 12.97 -18.81
CA TYR A 321 -11.97 13.03 -20.26
C TYR A 321 -12.57 14.36 -20.72
N ASN A 322 -13.61 14.88 -20.05
CA ASN A 322 -14.38 16.02 -20.57
C ASN A 322 -13.61 17.34 -20.55
N ASN A 323 -12.73 17.56 -19.56
CA ASN A 323 -12.03 18.83 -19.36
C ASN A 323 -10.52 18.72 -19.61
N GLY A 324 -9.98 17.51 -19.73
CA GLY A 324 -8.56 17.28 -19.90
C GLY A 324 -7.75 17.64 -18.67
N ARG A 325 -8.31 17.40 -17.47
CA ARG A 325 -7.69 17.75 -16.19
C ARG A 325 -7.09 16.53 -15.50
N ILE A 326 -6.12 16.81 -14.64
CA ILE A 326 -5.63 15.86 -13.63
C ILE A 326 -5.84 16.52 -12.28
N TYR A 327 -6.56 15.82 -11.41
CA TYR A 327 -6.82 16.19 -10.03
C TYR A 327 -5.85 15.47 -9.10
N ASN A 328 -5.59 16.05 -7.93
CA ASN A 328 -4.79 15.47 -6.86
C ASN A 328 -5.50 15.61 -5.51
N PHE A 329 -5.62 14.51 -4.79
CA PHE A 329 -6.31 14.42 -3.50
C PHE A 329 -5.33 13.95 -2.42
N GLN A 330 -5.16 14.73 -1.35
CA GLN A 330 -4.36 14.31 -0.21
C GLN A 330 -5.14 13.27 0.60
N LEU A 331 -4.54 12.10 0.85
CA LEU A 331 -5.17 11.03 1.62
C LEU A 331 -5.09 11.32 3.13
N ASN A 332 -6.06 10.83 3.89
CA ASN A 332 -5.99 10.79 5.34
C ASN A 332 -4.96 9.74 5.83
N SER A 333 -4.65 9.73 7.13
CA SER A 333 -3.64 8.83 7.72
C SER A 333 -3.90 7.34 7.45
N ASP A 334 -5.17 6.99 7.35
CA ASP A 334 -5.64 5.61 7.24
C ASP A 334 -5.81 5.20 5.76
N ARG A 335 -5.65 6.16 4.85
CA ARG A 335 -5.81 6.07 3.39
C ARG A 335 -7.16 5.47 2.99
N THR A 336 -8.21 5.95 3.64
CA THR A 336 -9.63 5.59 3.38
C THR A 336 -10.50 6.79 3.01
N GLY A 337 -9.91 7.92 2.63
CA GLY A 337 -10.61 9.18 2.38
C GLY A 337 -9.64 10.35 2.29
N PHE A 338 -10.16 11.57 2.12
CA PHE A 338 -9.36 12.74 1.76
C PHE A 338 -9.26 13.80 2.87
N VAL A 339 -8.24 14.65 2.77
CA VAL A 339 -8.03 15.82 3.63
C VAL A 339 -8.10 17.08 2.77
N PHE A 340 -9.02 17.98 3.12
CA PHE A 340 -9.21 19.27 2.44
C PHE A 340 -8.99 20.46 3.37
N TYR A 341 -8.38 21.51 2.84
CA TYR A 341 -8.17 22.81 3.49
C TYR A 341 -9.30 23.79 3.14
N ASN A 342 -9.87 23.70 1.93
CA ASN A 342 -11.05 24.46 1.52
C ASN A 342 -12.32 23.90 2.18
N GLN A 343 -12.92 24.71 3.05
CA GLN A 343 -14.15 24.34 3.77
C GLN A 343 -15.34 24.04 2.84
N LYS A 344 -15.32 24.50 1.58
CA LYS A 344 -16.35 24.15 0.59
C LYS A 344 -16.36 22.66 0.25
N LEU A 345 -15.19 22.00 0.23
CA LEU A 345 -15.05 20.57 -0.04
C LEU A 345 -15.26 19.69 1.21
N SER A 346 -15.70 20.28 2.33
CA SER A 346 -15.86 19.54 3.60
C SER A 346 -17.05 18.59 3.63
N ASP A 347 -17.99 18.72 2.68
CA ASP A 347 -19.01 17.70 2.38
C ASP A 347 -18.59 16.77 1.24
N LEU A 348 -17.30 16.71 0.88
CA LEU A 348 -16.75 15.80 -0.13
C LEU A 348 -17.36 15.95 -1.55
N VAL A 349 -18.05 17.05 -1.83
CA VAL A 349 -18.61 17.36 -3.16
C VAL A 349 -17.93 18.60 -3.76
N LEU A 350 -17.56 18.56 -5.04
CA LEU A 350 -17.25 19.76 -5.82
C LEU A 350 -18.54 20.28 -6.49
N ASP A 351 -19.11 21.37 -5.96
CA ASP A 351 -20.27 22.04 -6.55
C ASP A 351 -19.88 23.08 -7.62
N ASP A 352 -20.83 23.44 -8.49
CA ASP A 352 -20.65 24.36 -9.65
C ASP A 352 -19.99 25.71 -9.31
N ASN A 353 -20.09 26.12 -8.04
CA ASN A 353 -19.65 27.42 -7.54
C ASN A 353 -18.36 27.33 -6.70
N ASP A 354 -17.70 26.17 -6.69
CA ASP A 354 -16.49 25.92 -5.91
C ASP A 354 -15.21 26.14 -6.71
N GLU A 355 -14.17 26.53 -5.97
CA GLU A 355 -12.84 26.74 -6.52
C GLU A 355 -12.11 25.40 -6.54
N VAL A 356 -11.83 24.92 -7.75
CA VAL A 356 -11.15 23.63 -8.00
C VAL A 356 -9.64 23.68 -7.69
N ASP A 357 -9.09 24.86 -7.45
CA ASP A 357 -7.65 25.12 -7.42
C ASP A 357 -6.87 24.33 -6.35
N GLU A 358 -7.50 23.90 -5.27
CA GLU A 358 -6.86 23.03 -4.25
C GLU A 358 -6.52 21.64 -4.81
N ILE A 359 -7.42 21.08 -5.61
CA ILE A 359 -7.35 19.70 -6.12
C ILE A 359 -6.92 19.66 -7.59
N LEU A 360 -6.50 20.77 -8.20
CA LEU A 360 -6.18 20.85 -9.63
C LEU A 360 -4.66 20.79 -9.87
N PHE A 361 -4.15 19.61 -10.18
CA PHE A 361 -2.73 19.40 -10.49
C PHE A 361 -2.35 19.88 -11.90
N ALA A 362 -3.18 19.57 -12.91
CA ALA A 362 -2.88 19.89 -14.29
C ALA A 362 -4.14 20.03 -15.17
N LYS A 363 -4.01 20.68 -16.33
CA LYS A 363 -5.07 20.80 -17.35
C LYS A 363 -4.56 20.93 -18.78
N GLY A 364 -5.43 20.71 -19.74
CA GLY A 364 -5.18 20.95 -21.17
C GLY A 364 -4.81 19.70 -21.97
N PHE A 365 -4.95 18.52 -21.39
CA PHE A 365 -4.86 17.26 -22.13
C PHE A 365 -6.11 17.06 -23.01
N GLN A 366 -5.99 16.38 -24.15
CA GLN A 366 -7.13 16.16 -25.06
C GLN A 366 -7.89 14.87 -24.69
N GLY A 367 -8.47 14.88 -23.49
CA GLY A 367 -9.07 13.72 -22.83
C GLY A 367 -8.02 12.78 -22.27
N VAL A 368 -7.88 12.74 -20.93
CA VAL A 368 -7.06 11.73 -20.26
C VAL A 368 -7.80 10.39 -20.31
N THR A 369 -7.08 9.27 -20.42
CA THR A 369 -7.67 7.92 -20.34
C THR A 369 -6.95 6.97 -19.42
N ASP A 370 -5.68 7.23 -19.09
CA ASP A 370 -4.94 6.46 -18.08
C ASP A 370 -3.78 7.29 -17.51
N ILE A 371 -3.40 6.99 -16.28
CA ILE A 371 -2.25 7.54 -15.57
C ILE A 371 -1.47 6.38 -14.95
N LYS A 372 -0.16 6.34 -15.14
CA LYS A 372 0.74 5.38 -14.49
C LYS A 372 1.97 6.11 -13.94
N PHE A 373 2.51 5.62 -12.85
CA PHE A 373 3.79 6.09 -12.30
C PHE A 373 4.88 5.07 -12.64
N HIS A 374 6.08 5.58 -12.93
CA HIS A 374 7.28 4.80 -13.18
C HIS A 374 8.52 5.69 -13.07
N ASP A 375 9.62 5.19 -12.51
CA ASP A 375 10.92 5.88 -12.43
C ASP A 375 10.86 7.35 -11.99
N GLY A 376 10.04 7.64 -10.98
CA GLY A 376 9.91 8.99 -10.42
C GLY A 376 9.11 9.99 -11.27
N ALA A 377 8.46 9.52 -12.34
CA ALA A 377 7.61 10.33 -13.22
C ALA A 377 6.18 9.79 -13.32
N MET A 378 5.25 10.68 -13.64
CA MET A 378 3.88 10.36 -14.00
C MET A 378 3.78 10.32 -15.53
N TYR A 379 3.19 9.27 -16.08
CA TYR A 379 2.92 9.12 -17.51
C TYR A 379 1.41 9.17 -17.73
N VAL A 380 0.96 9.97 -18.68
CA VAL A 380 -0.46 10.29 -18.93
C VAL A 380 -0.81 9.90 -20.36
N VAL A 381 -1.76 8.97 -20.51
CA VAL A 381 -2.31 8.56 -21.81
C VAL A 381 -3.40 9.54 -22.23
N VAL A 382 -3.31 10.05 -23.46
CA VAL A 382 -4.23 11.06 -24.00
C VAL A 382 -4.78 10.60 -25.34
N ILE A 383 -6.10 10.35 -25.36
CA ILE A 383 -6.77 9.71 -26.50
C ILE A 383 -6.97 10.66 -27.69
N GLY A 384 -7.28 11.93 -27.45
CA GLY A 384 -7.65 12.89 -28.49
C GLY A 384 -6.51 13.33 -29.41
N ASP A 385 -5.26 13.31 -28.92
CA ASP A 385 -4.07 13.62 -29.72
C ASP A 385 -3.08 12.45 -29.86
N GLY A 386 -3.51 11.23 -29.50
CA GLY A 386 -2.76 10.00 -29.74
C GLY A 386 -1.37 9.98 -29.13
N SER A 387 -1.23 10.51 -27.91
CA SER A 387 0.06 10.76 -27.25
C SER A 387 0.12 10.20 -25.84
N ILE A 388 1.33 9.90 -25.39
CA ILE A 388 1.67 9.75 -23.97
C ILE A 388 2.51 10.95 -23.58
N TYR A 389 2.12 11.63 -22.51
CA TYR A 389 2.87 12.72 -21.90
C TYR A 389 3.63 12.20 -20.69
N LYS A 390 4.86 12.65 -20.50
CA LYS A 390 5.66 12.42 -19.29
C LYS A 390 5.68 13.70 -18.47
N ILE A 391 5.19 13.62 -17.24
CA ILE A 391 5.29 14.67 -16.23
C ILE A 391 6.36 14.24 -15.24
N SER A 392 7.43 15.01 -15.14
CA SER A 392 8.58 14.72 -14.28
C SER A 392 8.97 15.98 -13.51
N PRO A 393 9.67 15.86 -12.36
CA PRO A 393 10.23 17.01 -11.69
C PRO A 393 11.07 17.83 -12.67
N LYS A 394 10.88 19.17 -12.69
CA LYS A 394 11.70 20.08 -13.50
C LYS A 394 13.15 19.78 -13.19
N ASN A 395 13.95 19.49 -14.23
CA ASN A 395 15.39 19.38 -14.11
C ASN A 395 15.91 20.63 -13.39
N ILE A 396 16.32 20.48 -12.12
CA ILE A 396 16.82 21.57 -11.29
C ILE A 396 17.96 22.24 -12.07
N LEU A 397 17.82 23.54 -12.31
CA LEU A 397 18.67 24.32 -13.22
C LEU A 397 20.16 24.01 -13.00
N PRO A 398 20.97 23.91 -14.08
CA PRO A 398 22.41 23.71 -13.95
C PRO A 398 23.02 24.70 -12.93
N PRO A 399 23.82 24.23 -11.95
CA PRO A 399 24.15 24.99 -10.74
C PRO A 399 24.61 26.43 -10.99
N LEU A 400 25.32 26.68 -12.09
CA LEU A 400 25.86 27.99 -12.47
C LEU A 400 24.85 29.16 -12.45
N LYS A 401 23.53 28.92 -12.59
CA LYS A 401 22.51 29.99 -12.55
C LYS A 401 21.75 30.11 -11.23
N GLN A 402 21.88 29.16 -10.29
CA GLN A 402 21.20 29.25 -8.99
C GLN A 402 21.87 30.25 -8.04
N TYR A 403 23.15 30.56 -8.24
CA TYR A 403 23.95 31.42 -7.34
C TYR A 403 23.75 32.93 -7.48
N GLN A 404 22.79 33.40 -8.29
CA GLN A 404 22.53 34.83 -8.49
C GLN A 404 21.24 35.34 -7.84
N ASN A 405 20.34 34.45 -7.39
CA ASN A 405 19.10 34.82 -6.71
C ASN A 405 19.10 34.31 -5.27
N ASN A 406 18.44 35.05 -4.37
CA ASN A 406 18.44 34.84 -2.91
C ASN A 406 17.67 33.58 -2.45
N VAL A 407 18.08 32.40 -2.92
CA VAL A 407 17.54 31.10 -2.49
C VAL A 407 18.21 30.71 -1.17
N ALA A 408 17.43 30.41 -0.14
CA ALA A 408 17.95 29.94 1.13
C ALA A 408 18.62 28.56 0.99
N HIS A 409 19.78 28.36 1.64
CA HIS A 409 20.61 27.15 1.53
C HIS A 409 19.84 25.82 1.68
N LYS A 410 18.79 25.80 2.52
CA LYS A 410 17.89 24.66 2.75
C LYS A 410 17.06 24.19 1.54
N LYS A 411 17.06 24.93 0.43
CA LYS A 411 16.37 24.56 -0.84
C LYS A 411 17.32 24.06 -1.94
N ILE A 412 18.61 23.92 -1.65
CA ILE A 412 19.58 23.39 -2.61
C ILE A 412 19.47 21.87 -2.60
N VAL A 413 19.29 21.24 -3.75
CA VAL A 413 19.34 19.78 -3.91
C VAL A 413 20.24 19.50 -5.11
N CYS A 414 21.26 18.66 -4.91
CA CYS A 414 22.14 18.25 -5.99
C CYS A 414 21.54 17.06 -6.75
N LYS A 415 21.92 16.90 -8.02
CA LYS A 415 21.60 15.68 -8.77
C LYS A 415 22.25 14.46 -8.13
N THR A 416 21.71 13.27 -8.37
CA THR A 416 22.15 12.02 -7.74
C THR A 416 23.58 11.60 -8.09
N GLU A 417 24.21 12.20 -9.11
CA GLU A 417 25.63 12.04 -9.43
C GLU A 417 26.57 13.14 -8.83
N LEU A 418 26.02 14.10 -8.07
CA LEU A 418 26.75 15.29 -7.59
C LEU A 418 26.68 15.45 -6.07
N MET A 419 27.83 15.70 -5.46
CA MET A 419 28.00 16.00 -4.03
C MET A 419 27.96 17.53 -3.79
N PRO A 420 27.15 18.03 -2.83
CA PRO A 420 27.23 19.42 -2.37
C PRO A 420 28.53 19.71 -1.62
N ILE A 421 29.11 20.88 -1.85
CA ILE A 421 30.30 21.38 -1.13
C ILE A 421 30.27 22.90 -0.95
N MET A 422 30.47 23.38 0.28
CA MET A 422 30.52 24.80 0.63
C MET A 422 31.94 25.37 0.52
N SER A 423 32.09 26.43 -0.26
CA SER A 423 33.31 27.24 -0.31
C SER A 423 33.49 28.12 0.92
N LYS A 424 34.72 28.62 1.13
CA LYS A 424 35.06 29.56 2.23
C LYS A 424 34.23 30.86 2.26
N SER A 425 33.57 31.21 1.16
CA SER A 425 32.67 32.37 1.07
C SER A 425 31.20 32.04 1.31
N GLY A 426 30.87 30.81 1.73
CA GLY A 426 29.50 30.37 2.07
C GLY A 426 28.67 29.85 0.88
N TYR A 427 29.19 29.93 -0.34
CA TYR A 427 28.50 29.37 -1.51
C TYR A 427 28.65 27.86 -1.55
N ILE A 428 27.53 27.14 -1.61
CA ILE A 428 27.45 25.69 -1.83
C ILE A 428 27.52 25.42 -3.34
N TYR A 429 28.24 24.39 -3.78
CA TYR A 429 28.38 23.96 -5.16
C TYR A 429 28.02 22.47 -5.28
N CYS A 430 27.28 22.07 -6.32
CA CYS A 430 27.13 20.65 -6.67
C CYS A 430 28.23 20.24 -7.64
N VAL A 431 29.09 19.30 -7.25
CA VAL A 431 30.22 18.80 -8.06
C VAL A 431 30.36 17.28 -7.91
N TYR A 432 30.98 16.60 -8.88
CA TYR A 432 31.22 15.15 -8.76
C TYR A 432 31.99 14.80 -7.46
N PRO A 433 31.71 13.67 -6.79
CA PRO A 433 32.29 13.33 -5.48
C PRO A 433 33.82 13.44 -5.40
N LYS A 434 34.54 12.96 -6.42
CA LYS A 434 36.01 13.09 -6.54
C LYS A 434 36.48 14.55 -6.50
N THR A 435 35.73 15.45 -7.13
CA THR A 435 36.00 16.89 -7.12
C THR A 435 35.69 17.49 -5.75
N ALA A 436 34.57 17.12 -5.12
CA ALA A 436 34.24 17.58 -3.77
C ALA A 436 35.33 17.19 -2.76
N ILE A 437 35.73 15.92 -2.71
CA ILE A 437 36.81 15.43 -1.84
C ILE A 437 38.12 16.18 -2.10
N THR A 438 38.46 16.44 -3.37
CA THR A 438 39.67 17.22 -3.73
C THR A 438 39.59 18.66 -3.23
N LEU A 439 38.46 19.33 -3.41
CA LEU A 439 38.25 20.71 -2.97
C LEU A 439 38.20 20.84 -1.44
N ASN A 440 37.61 19.86 -0.76
CA ASN A 440 37.62 19.73 0.71
C ASN A 440 39.07 19.70 1.21
N ASN A 441 39.86 18.77 0.68
CA ASN A 441 41.23 18.51 1.16
C ASN A 441 42.26 19.57 0.74
N VAL A 442 42.10 20.18 -0.44
CA VAL A 442 43.10 21.14 -1.00
C VAL A 442 42.73 22.60 -0.72
N LEU A 443 41.46 22.98 -0.85
CA LEU A 443 41.02 24.36 -0.67
C LEU A 443 40.46 24.65 0.73
N ASN A 444 40.28 23.62 1.58
CA ASN A 444 39.56 23.70 2.85
C ASN A 444 38.18 24.34 2.63
N TRP A 445 37.48 23.83 1.62
CA TRP A 445 36.03 23.91 1.49
C TRP A 445 35.42 22.84 2.41
N SER A 446 34.14 22.93 2.76
CA SER A 446 33.50 21.94 3.63
C SER A 446 32.41 21.17 2.89
N VAL A 447 32.41 19.85 3.03
CA VAL A 447 31.22 19.02 2.80
C VAL A 447 30.40 18.82 4.09
N ASP A 448 30.95 19.23 5.23
CA ASP A 448 30.35 19.15 6.57
C ASP A 448 29.96 20.56 7.06
N HIS A 449 28.68 20.91 6.94
CA HIS A 449 28.14 22.18 7.45
C HIS A 449 26.62 22.05 7.67
N PRO A 450 26.03 22.64 8.73
CA PRO A 450 24.58 22.53 9.01
C PRO A 450 23.63 23.11 7.93
N GLU A 451 24.18 23.84 6.96
CA GLU A 451 23.45 24.42 5.83
C GLU A 451 23.68 23.68 4.51
N ILE A 452 24.58 22.68 4.49
CA ILE A 452 24.77 21.80 3.33
C ILE A 452 23.57 20.85 3.27
N PRO A 453 22.93 20.70 2.09
CA PRO A 453 21.85 19.74 1.94
C PRO A 453 22.36 18.31 2.01
N LYS A 454 21.42 17.40 2.29
CA LYS A 454 21.64 15.95 2.26
C LYS A 454 22.37 15.54 0.97
N ILE A 455 23.38 14.68 1.10
CA ILE A 455 24.08 14.11 -0.06
C ILE A 455 23.22 12.96 -0.59
N GLU A 456 22.75 13.07 -1.83
CA GLU A 456 22.04 11.99 -2.53
C GLU A 456 23.00 11.42 -3.57
N LEU A 457 23.66 10.31 -3.26
CA LEU A 457 24.60 9.63 -4.17
C LEU A 457 24.16 8.18 -4.42
N ARG A 458 22.84 7.94 -4.54
CA ARG A 458 22.25 6.64 -4.89
C ARG A 458 22.82 6.09 -6.22
N PHE A 459 23.04 4.78 -6.28
CA PHE A 459 23.52 4.05 -7.47
C PHE A 459 24.88 4.51 -8.03
N GLN A 460 25.66 5.31 -7.28
CA GLN A 460 26.90 5.88 -7.79
C GLN A 460 28.10 4.95 -7.63
N ASP A 461 29.04 5.05 -8.58
CA ASP A 461 30.37 4.46 -8.42
C ASP A 461 31.23 5.40 -7.56
N LEU A 462 31.41 5.02 -6.29
CA LEU A 462 32.22 5.73 -5.31
C LEU A 462 33.58 5.06 -5.11
N SER A 463 33.98 4.18 -6.04
CA SER A 463 35.18 3.36 -5.89
C SER A 463 36.47 4.16 -5.82
N GLY A 464 37.37 3.73 -4.94
CA GLY A 464 38.68 4.35 -4.70
C GLY A 464 38.64 5.78 -4.15
N LEU A 465 37.46 6.30 -3.80
CA LEU A 465 37.33 7.61 -3.16
C LEU A 465 37.76 7.56 -1.69
N ASN A 466 38.26 8.69 -1.19
CA ASN A 466 38.62 8.83 0.22
C ASN A 466 37.62 9.71 0.95
N PHE A 467 36.81 9.09 1.81
CA PHE A 467 35.86 9.77 2.69
C PHE A 467 36.35 9.87 4.14
N GLU A 468 37.59 9.46 4.46
CA GLU A 468 38.10 9.45 5.84
C GLU A 468 37.86 10.79 6.56
N TYR A 469 37.27 10.74 7.76
CA TYR A 469 36.90 11.90 8.59
C TYR A 469 35.83 12.85 8.01
N ILE A 470 35.06 12.42 7.00
CA ILE A 470 33.95 13.20 6.45
C ILE A 470 32.65 12.89 7.21
N ASN A 471 31.87 13.94 7.49
CA ASN A 471 30.47 13.82 7.91
C ASN A 471 29.58 13.55 6.70
N LEU A 472 29.00 12.36 6.64
CA LEU A 472 28.02 11.93 5.65
C LEU A 472 26.66 11.63 6.31
N SER A 473 26.41 12.18 7.49
CA SER A 473 25.17 11.96 8.24
C SER A 473 23.93 12.36 7.42
N ASN A 474 22.82 11.67 7.68
CA ASN A 474 21.52 11.84 7.03
C ASN A 474 21.49 11.57 5.52
N SER A 475 22.61 11.22 4.88
CA SER A 475 22.78 11.12 3.42
C SER A 475 22.32 9.78 2.84
N ASP A 476 22.14 9.67 1.52
CA ASP A 476 21.68 8.45 0.85
C ASP A 476 22.71 7.95 -0.16
N PHE A 477 23.08 6.68 -0.01
CA PHE A 477 24.06 5.94 -0.78
C PHE A 477 23.51 4.55 -1.16
N ARG A 478 22.18 4.36 -1.17
CA ARG A 478 21.56 3.10 -1.59
C ARG A 478 22.15 2.60 -2.91
N TRP A 479 22.46 1.30 -2.99
CA TRP A 479 23.02 0.63 -4.17
C TRP A 479 24.36 1.19 -4.71
N SER A 480 25.10 1.98 -3.93
CA SER A 480 26.35 2.60 -4.38
C SER A 480 27.55 1.69 -4.23
N ASN A 481 28.47 1.74 -5.20
CA ASN A 481 29.69 0.93 -5.17
C ASN A 481 30.77 1.58 -4.30
N PHE A 482 31.06 0.99 -3.15
CA PHE A 482 32.14 1.40 -2.24
C PHE A 482 33.44 0.59 -2.43
N ASP A 483 33.61 -0.17 -3.53
CA ASP A 483 34.84 -0.94 -3.74
C ASP A 483 36.10 -0.06 -3.69
N THR A 484 37.12 -0.53 -2.98
CA THR A 484 38.36 0.20 -2.65
C THR A 484 38.19 1.59 -1.99
N ALA A 485 36.97 2.05 -1.69
CA ALA A 485 36.74 3.31 -1.01
C ALA A 485 37.25 3.26 0.45
N LYS A 486 37.75 4.39 0.95
CA LYS A 486 38.21 4.54 2.33
C LYS A 486 37.11 5.25 3.14
N ILE A 487 36.59 4.54 4.14
CA ILE A 487 35.46 5.00 4.97
C ILE A 487 35.74 4.92 6.48
N SER A 488 37.01 4.82 6.90
CA SER A 488 37.34 4.89 8.33
C SER A 488 37.02 6.29 8.88
N ASN A 489 36.57 6.35 10.14
CA ASN A 489 36.22 7.58 10.85
C ASN A 489 35.13 8.44 10.16
N VAL A 490 34.29 7.84 9.32
CA VAL A 490 33.14 8.51 8.68
C VAL A 490 31.95 8.54 9.63
N ASP A 491 31.28 9.69 9.72
CA ASP A 491 29.98 9.80 10.37
C ASP A 491 28.86 9.47 9.38
N PHE A 492 28.21 8.31 9.56
CA PHE A 492 27.04 7.87 8.81
C PHE A 492 25.75 7.95 9.65
N THR A 493 25.71 8.78 10.70
CA THR A 493 24.51 8.95 11.56
C THR A 493 23.27 9.20 10.71
N ARG A 494 22.27 8.31 10.77
CA ARG A 494 21.04 8.36 9.95
C ARG A 494 21.26 8.36 8.43
N ALA A 495 22.43 7.98 7.93
CA ALA A 495 22.67 7.79 6.51
C ALA A 495 22.07 6.46 6.02
N ASN A 496 21.68 6.38 4.75
CA ASN A 496 21.16 5.17 4.12
C ASN A 496 22.24 4.55 3.21
N LEU A 497 22.71 3.36 3.57
CA LEU A 497 23.70 2.55 2.85
C LEU A 497 23.07 1.22 2.39
N SER A 498 21.74 1.11 2.35
CA SER A 498 21.07 -0.17 2.04
C SER A 498 21.51 -0.73 0.69
N TYR A 499 21.66 -2.05 0.60
CA TYR A 499 22.13 -2.77 -0.59
C TYR A 499 23.54 -2.39 -1.09
N THR A 500 24.38 -1.77 -0.26
CA THR A 500 25.80 -1.54 -0.59
C THR A 500 26.66 -2.77 -0.26
N ASP A 501 27.80 -2.91 -0.92
CA ASP A 501 28.83 -3.86 -0.52
C ASP A 501 29.92 -3.16 0.30
N LEU A 502 29.98 -3.46 1.59
CA LEU A 502 30.99 -2.98 2.53
C LEU A 502 31.94 -4.12 2.99
N SER A 503 31.98 -5.24 2.28
CA SER A 503 32.78 -6.40 2.67
C SER A 503 34.29 -6.08 2.77
N GLY A 504 34.87 -6.56 3.87
CA GLY A 504 36.26 -6.30 4.26
C GLY A 504 36.66 -4.82 4.36
N ARG A 505 35.71 -3.87 4.43
CA ARG A 505 36.06 -2.44 4.61
C ARG A 505 36.56 -2.19 6.03
N ASP A 506 37.62 -1.39 6.14
CA ASP A 506 38.00 -0.80 7.42
C ASP A 506 36.97 0.27 7.81
N MET A 507 36.16 -0.07 8.80
CA MET A 507 35.16 0.81 9.41
C MET A 507 35.60 1.26 10.82
N THR A 508 36.90 1.28 11.11
CA THR A 508 37.43 1.80 12.39
C THR A 508 36.94 3.24 12.60
N GLY A 509 36.37 3.53 13.76
CA GLY A 509 35.88 4.87 14.13
C GLY A 509 34.62 5.36 13.39
N THR A 510 33.96 4.54 12.57
CA THR A 510 32.68 4.95 11.94
C THR A 510 31.55 5.07 12.96
N ILE A 511 30.68 6.06 12.74
CA ILE A 511 29.44 6.24 13.51
C ILE A 511 28.27 5.74 12.64
N LEU A 512 27.47 4.82 13.16
CA LEU A 512 26.35 4.18 12.45
C LEU A 512 24.99 4.41 13.14
N THR A 513 24.94 5.17 14.23
CA THR A 513 23.73 5.44 15.02
C THR A 513 22.57 5.91 14.13
N GLY A 514 21.45 5.18 14.15
CA GLY A 514 20.27 5.47 13.34
C GLY A 514 20.42 5.25 11.82
N ALA A 515 21.55 4.74 11.33
CA ALA A 515 21.77 4.49 9.91
C ALA A 515 20.84 3.40 9.36
N ILE A 516 20.56 3.45 8.06
CA ILE A 516 19.79 2.42 7.36
C ILE A 516 20.77 1.60 6.53
N ILE A 517 21.08 0.39 6.99
CA ILE A 517 22.09 -0.51 6.41
C ILE A 517 21.45 -1.85 5.99
N SER A 518 20.16 -1.81 5.63
CA SER A 518 19.38 -2.98 5.23
C SER A 518 20.00 -3.70 4.03
N TYR A 519 20.11 -5.02 4.10
CA TYR A 519 20.71 -5.87 3.04
C TYR A 519 22.14 -5.46 2.62
N THR A 520 22.87 -4.71 3.44
CA THR A 520 24.27 -4.36 3.20
C THR A 520 25.17 -5.56 3.46
N ASN A 521 26.14 -5.82 2.57
CA ASN A 521 27.13 -6.88 2.77
C ASN A 521 28.22 -6.42 3.77
N PHE A 522 28.20 -6.96 4.99
CA PHE A 522 29.21 -6.70 6.03
C PHE A 522 30.23 -7.84 6.20
N THR A 523 30.35 -8.76 5.22
CA THR A 523 31.26 -9.92 5.32
C THR A 523 32.70 -9.48 5.64
N GLY A 524 33.20 -9.91 6.80
CA GLY A 524 34.57 -9.60 7.26
C GLY A 524 34.78 -8.18 7.79
N VAL A 525 33.71 -7.42 8.07
CA VAL A 525 33.77 -6.14 8.78
C VAL A 525 33.75 -6.37 10.29
N ASP A 526 34.63 -5.68 11.03
CA ASP A 526 34.59 -5.65 12.48
C ASP A 526 33.49 -4.70 12.97
N LEU A 527 32.47 -5.25 13.62
CA LEU A 527 31.40 -4.49 14.26
C LEU A 527 31.57 -4.39 15.79
N SER A 528 32.60 -5.00 16.38
CA SER A 528 32.78 -5.01 17.84
C SER A 528 32.89 -3.60 18.43
N GLY A 529 32.30 -3.41 19.62
CA GLY A 529 32.28 -2.13 20.33
C GLY A 529 31.49 -0.98 19.66
N LYS A 530 30.83 -1.21 18.50
CA LYS A 530 30.09 -0.15 17.81
C LYS A 530 28.76 0.20 18.48
N ASP A 531 28.44 1.49 18.46
CA ASP A 531 27.08 1.96 18.71
C ASP A 531 26.24 1.81 17.42
N LEU A 532 25.25 0.92 17.50
CA LEU A 532 24.25 0.65 16.47
C LEU A 532 22.84 1.04 16.97
N THR A 533 22.73 1.92 17.97
CA THR A 533 21.45 2.41 18.50
C THR A 533 20.55 2.94 17.39
N GLY A 534 19.32 2.42 17.29
CA GLY A 534 18.34 2.82 16.27
C GLY A 534 18.69 2.45 14.82
N THR A 535 19.74 1.67 14.58
CA THR A 535 20.20 1.32 13.24
C THR A 535 19.28 0.28 12.59
N ILE A 536 18.95 0.43 11.32
CA ILE A 536 18.13 -0.52 10.56
C ILE A 536 19.06 -1.50 9.85
N LEU A 537 19.17 -2.71 10.39
CA LEU A 537 19.98 -3.84 9.93
C LEU A 537 19.16 -4.87 9.13
N LYS A 538 17.91 -4.56 8.77
CA LYS A 538 16.96 -5.50 8.17
C LYS A 538 17.58 -6.34 7.04
N GLY A 539 17.52 -7.67 7.17
CA GLY A 539 18.02 -8.60 6.16
C GLY A 539 19.53 -8.65 5.96
N VAL A 540 20.33 -8.06 6.86
CA VAL A 540 21.80 -8.19 6.85
C VAL A 540 22.21 -9.60 7.32
N ASP A 541 23.24 -10.17 6.67
CA ASP A 541 23.93 -11.35 7.18
C ASP A 541 24.96 -10.96 8.24
N LEU A 542 24.68 -11.30 9.50
CA LEU A 542 25.57 -11.11 10.65
C LEU A 542 26.12 -12.46 11.15
N SER A 543 26.05 -13.52 10.35
CA SER A 543 26.42 -14.85 10.83
C SER A 543 27.89 -14.94 11.23
N ASN A 544 28.12 -15.43 12.45
CA ASN A 544 29.43 -15.53 13.10
C ASN A 544 30.15 -14.18 13.31
N VAL A 545 29.46 -13.03 13.19
CA VAL A 545 30.04 -11.72 13.49
C VAL A 545 30.19 -11.54 15.00
N ASP A 546 31.34 -11.03 15.44
CA ASP A 546 31.53 -10.64 16.84
C ASP A 546 30.80 -9.32 17.14
N LEU A 547 29.73 -9.43 17.94
CA LEU A 547 28.98 -8.30 18.48
C LEU A 547 29.37 -8.01 19.95
N SER A 548 30.59 -8.36 20.37
CA SER A 548 31.08 -8.03 21.70
C SER A 548 31.14 -6.50 21.91
N GLY A 549 30.58 -6.02 23.03
CA GLY A 549 30.54 -4.59 23.36
C GLY A 549 29.66 -3.70 22.46
N THR A 550 28.91 -4.24 21.49
CA THR A 550 28.02 -3.42 20.64
C THR A 550 26.77 -2.96 21.39
N ILE A 551 26.29 -1.77 21.06
CA ILE A 551 25.01 -1.24 21.57
C ILE A 551 23.96 -1.42 20.47
N LEU A 552 22.90 -2.19 20.74
CA LEU A 552 21.84 -2.52 19.78
C LEU A 552 20.47 -1.94 20.15
N THR A 553 20.39 -1.11 21.19
CA THR A 553 19.11 -0.58 21.70
C THR A 553 18.31 0.14 20.61
N GLY A 554 17.06 -0.26 20.41
CA GLY A 554 16.17 0.29 19.36
C GLY A 554 16.53 -0.08 17.91
N ALA A 555 17.52 -0.95 17.66
CA ALA A 555 17.88 -1.38 16.30
C ALA A 555 16.81 -2.28 15.66
N ASP A 556 16.62 -2.16 14.35
CA ASP A 556 15.77 -3.08 13.57
C ASP A 556 16.63 -4.20 12.97
N LEU A 557 16.56 -5.36 13.60
CA LEU A 557 17.24 -6.61 13.24
C LEU A 557 16.33 -7.56 12.44
N SER A 558 15.16 -7.11 11.97
CA SER A 558 14.16 -8.00 11.34
C SER A 558 14.75 -8.77 10.15
N HIS A 559 14.50 -10.08 10.10
CA HIS A 559 15.07 -11.01 9.11
C HIS A 559 16.62 -11.03 9.00
N THR A 560 17.37 -10.55 10.00
CA THR A 560 18.84 -10.72 10.00
C THR A 560 19.24 -12.18 10.22
N ASN A 561 20.33 -12.60 9.58
CA ASN A 561 20.94 -13.90 9.89
C ASN A 561 21.87 -13.76 11.10
N LEU A 562 21.41 -14.21 12.27
CA LEU A 562 22.19 -14.21 13.51
C LEU A 562 22.88 -15.57 13.80
N THR A 563 23.02 -16.46 12.81
CA THR A 563 23.63 -17.79 13.01
C THR A 563 25.02 -17.68 13.65
N GLY A 564 25.28 -18.42 14.73
CA GLY A 564 26.58 -18.39 15.43
C GLY A 564 26.86 -17.14 16.28
N VAL A 565 25.99 -16.12 16.26
CA VAL A 565 26.10 -14.93 17.12
C VAL A 565 25.65 -15.27 18.54
N ASP A 566 26.52 -15.01 19.52
CA ASP A 566 26.21 -15.00 20.95
C ASP A 566 25.35 -13.76 21.28
N LEU A 567 24.20 -13.97 21.91
CA LEU A 567 23.26 -12.94 22.36
C LEU A 567 23.08 -12.92 23.90
N SER A 568 23.78 -13.79 24.62
CA SER A 568 23.64 -13.94 26.06
C SER A 568 24.03 -12.66 26.80
N GLY A 569 23.22 -12.25 27.78
CA GLY A 569 23.44 -11.03 28.57
C GLY A 569 23.43 -9.71 27.79
N LYS A 570 23.07 -9.67 26.50
CA LYS A 570 23.01 -8.42 25.72
C LYS A 570 21.79 -7.57 26.08
N ASP A 571 21.94 -6.26 25.86
CA ASP A 571 20.82 -5.33 25.86
C ASP A 571 20.27 -5.16 24.43
N LEU A 572 19.06 -5.68 24.23
CA LEU A 572 18.25 -5.64 23.01
C LEU A 572 16.95 -4.84 23.26
N THR A 573 16.93 -3.95 24.25
CA THR A 573 15.79 -3.09 24.60
C THR A 573 15.26 -2.36 23.36
N GLY A 574 13.97 -2.51 23.09
CA GLY A 574 13.27 -1.87 21.97
C GLY A 574 13.68 -2.32 20.56
N THR A 575 14.47 -3.40 20.42
CA THR A 575 14.83 -3.93 19.09
C THR A 575 13.62 -4.49 18.35
N ARG A 576 13.68 -4.50 17.01
CA ARG A 576 12.76 -5.29 16.18
C ARG A 576 13.46 -6.57 15.74
N LEU A 577 12.86 -7.71 16.01
CA LEU A 577 13.43 -9.03 15.72
C LEU A 577 12.51 -9.86 14.81
N ALA A 578 11.44 -9.27 14.26
CA ALA A 578 10.43 -9.98 13.49
C ALA A 578 11.05 -10.83 12.35
N GLY A 579 10.65 -12.10 12.29
CA GLY A 579 11.14 -13.06 11.30
C GLY A 579 12.64 -13.40 11.39
N VAL A 580 13.30 -13.14 12.52
CA VAL A 580 14.62 -13.69 12.85
C VAL A 580 14.45 -15.11 13.39
N ASP A 581 15.33 -16.02 12.96
CA ASP A 581 15.49 -17.33 13.57
C ASP A 581 16.33 -17.22 14.84
N LEU A 582 15.70 -17.41 16.01
CA LEU A 582 16.37 -17.52 17.29
C LEU A 582 16.38 -18.96 17.82
N SER A 583 15.93 -19.96 17.05
CA SER A 583 15.77 -21.34 17.51
C SER A 583 17.07 -21.90 18.11
N GLY A 584 16.94 -22.60 19.24
CA GLY A 584 18.06 -23.18 20.00
C GLY A 584 19.08 -22.18 20.58
N LYS A 585 18.87 -20.86 20.50
CA LYS A 585 19.83 -19.88 21.02
C LYS A 585 19.82 -19.77 22.54
N ASP A 586 20.99 -19.43 23.08
CA ASP A 586 21.13 -18.97 24.45
C ASP A 586 20.84 -17.46 24.54
N LEU A 587 19.73 -17.12 25.21
CA LEU A 587 19.29 -15.76 25.54
C LEU A 587 19.34 -15.53 27.07
N THR A 588 20.19 -16.30 27.77
CA THR A 588 20.33 -16.23 29.23
C THR A 588 20.70 -14.81 29.67
N GLY A 589 19.84 -14.20 30.49
CA GLY A 589 20.07 -12.85 31.02
C GLY A 589 19.98 -11.71 30.00
N THR A 590 19.52 -11.97 28.77
CA THR A 590 19.35 -10.95 27.73
C THR A 590 18.18 -10.02 28.08
N ILE A 591 18.36 -8.72 27.90
CA ILE A 591 17.31 -7.71 28.13
C ILE A 591 16.61 -7.46 26.80
N LEU A 592 15.35 -7.86 26.71
CA LEU A 592 14.50 -7.73 25.51
C LEU A 592 13.34 -6.75 25.75
N THR A 593 13.45 -5.87 26.76
CA THR A 593 12.36 -5.00 27.19
C THR A 593 11.81 -4.15 26.04
N GLY A 594 10.51 -4.31 25.75
CA GLY A 594 9.84 -3.62 24.65
C GLY A 594 10.25 -4.06 23.24
N ALA A 595 10.94 -5.20 23.07
CA ALA A 595 11.29 -5.74 21.77
C ALA A 595 10.08 -6.32 21.03
N ASP A 596 10.11 -6.22 19.69
CA ASP A 596 9.10 -6.78 18.79
C ASP A 596 9.54 -8.19 18.34
N LEU A 597 8.92 -9.21 18.92
CA LEU A 597 9.22 -10.64 18.71
C LEU A 597 8.10 -11.35 17.89
N LEU A 598 7.28 -10.58 17.17
CA LEU A 598 6.20 -11.13 16.34
C LEU A 598 6.76 -12.07 15.25
N ASN A 599 6.21 -13.28 15.16
CA ASN A 599 6.64 -14.34 14.23
C ASN A 599 8.14 -14.72 14.34
N VAL A 600 8.72 -14.60 15.53
CA VAL A 600 10.07 -15.10 15.84
C VAL A 600 10.01 -16.56 16.24
N ASP A 601 10.91 -17.38 15.68
CA ASP A 601 11.09 -18.76 16.13
C ASP A 601 11.93 -18.76 17.42
N LEU A 602 11.28 -19.07 18.55
CA LEU A 602 11.90 -19.24 19.87
C LEU A 602 12.04 -20.72 20.27
N THR A 603 11.78 -21.67 19.37
CA THR A 603 11.77 -23.10 19.70
C THR A 603 13.12 -23.56 20.26
N GLY A 604 13.09 -24.18 21.44
CA GLY A 604 14.30 -24.63 22.13
C GLY A 604 15.26 -23.53 22.61
N THR A 605 14.88 -22.24 22.57
CA THR A 605 15.67 -21.16 23.20
C THR A 605 15.78 -21.33 24.72
N ILE A 606 16.91 -20.86 25.26
CA ILE A 606 17.17 -20.75 26.69
C ILE A 606 16.87 -19.30 27.10
N LEU A 607 15.74 -19.08 27.78
CA LEU A 607 15.26 -17.76 28.20
C LEU A 607 15.53 -17.48 29.69
N THR A 608 16.35 -18.32 30.34
CA THR A 608 16.63 -18.27 31.78
C THR A 608 17.13 -16.88 32.21
N ARG A 609 16.40 -16.20 33.10
CA ARG A 609 16.66 -14.80 33.56
C ARG A 609 16.57 -13.71 32.47
N ALA A 610 16.01 -13.98 31.29
CA ALA A 610 15.76 -12.94 30.30
C ALA A 610 14.66 -11.97 30.76
N ASP A 611 14.75 -10.70 30.36
CA ASP A 611 13.70 -9.69 30.60
C ASP A 611 12.90 -9.45 29.31
N LEU A 612 11.73 -10.09 29.22
CA LEU A 612 10.75 -9.95 28.14
C LEU A 612 9.62 -8.96 28.54
N SER A 613 9.87 -8.04 29.48
CA SER A 613 8.84 -7.07 29.88
C SER A 613 8.43 -6.20 28.68
N HIS A 614 7.14 -5.90 28.56
CA HIS A 614 6.60 -5.07 27.46
C HIS A 614 6.81 -5.60 26.02
N THR A 615 7.26 -6.85 25.80
CA THR A 615 7.42 -7.41 24.44
C THR A 615 6.11 -7.79 23.77
N ASN A 616 6.08 -7.82 22.44
CA ASN A 616 5.01 -8.48 21.67
C ASN A 616 5.42 -9.93 21.35
N LEU A 617 4.70 -10.90 21.94
CA LEU A 617 4.85 -12.35 21.79
C LEU A 617 3.54 -12.99 21.27
N THR A 618 2.66 -12.21 20.65
CA THR A 618 1.36 -12.66 20.14
C THR A 618 1.53 -13.82 19.17
N GLY A 619 0.87 -14.95 19.44
CA GLY A 619 0.92 -16.15 18.59
C GLY A 619 2.26 -16.89 18.53
N VAL A 620 3.26 -16.48 19.31
CA VAL A 620 4.58 -17.14 19.36
C VAL A 620 4.47 -18.53 19.99
N ASP A 621 5.28 -19.47 19.50
CA ASP A 621 5.42 -20.78 20.12
C ASP A 621 6.52 -20.73 21.20
N LEU A 622 6.12 -20.83 22.47
CA LEU A 622 7.02 -20.95 23.61
C LEU A 622 7.11 -22.39 24.13
N SER A 623 6.63 -23.38 23.35
CA SER A 623 6.53 -24.75 23.86
C SER A 623 7.87 -25.37 24.24
N ASP A 624 7.85 -26.08 25.37
CA ASP A 624 9.01 -26.70 26.02
C ASP A 624 10.19 -25.75 26.36
N ASN A 625 10.04 -24.41 26.27
CA ASN A 625 11.07 -23.47 26.70
C ASN A 625 11.24 -23.41 28.23
N ASP A 626 12.48 -23.24 28.68
CA ASP A 626 12.81 -22.93 30.08
C ASP A 626 12.63 -21.43 30.34
N LEU A 627 11.55 -21.08 31.04
CA LEU A 627 11.23 -19.72 31.49
C LEU A 627 11.68 -19.45 32.95
N THR A 628 12.63 -20.23 33.48
CA THR A 628 13.12 -20.07 34.85
C THR A 628 13.68 -18.66 35.08
N GLN A 629 13.05 -17.92 36.01
CA GLN A 629 13.37 -16.53 36.36
C GLN A 629 13.20 -15.52 35.20
N THR A 630 12.51 -15.88 34.12
CA THR A 630 12.17 -14.95 33.03
C THR A 630 11.11 -13.95 33.49
N ILE A 631 11.25 -12.68 33.08
CA ILE A 631 10.32 -11.60 33.44
C ILE A 631 9.39 -11.34 32.24
N LEU A 632 8.07 -11.47 32.44
CA LEU A 632 7.05 -11.33 31.38
C LEU A 632 6.03 -10.21 31.69
N ARG A 633 6.45 -9.24 32.50
CA ARG A 633 5.57 -8.17 33.01
C ARG A 633 5.10 -7.29 31.85
N ARG A 634 3.78 -7.16 31.70
CA ARG A 634 3.14 -6.40 30.61
C ARG A 634 3.53 -6.87 29.20
N ALA A 635 4.02 -8.09 29.06
CA ALA A 635 4.19 -8.71 27.74
C ALA A 635 2.82 -9.03 27.12
N ASP A 636 2.76 -9.01 25.79
CA ASP A 636 1.60 -9.45 25.02
C ASP A 636 1.77 -10.90 24.58
N LEU A 637 1.12 -11.79 25.32
CA LEU A 637 1.16 -13.25 25.20
C LEU A 637 -0.19 -13.79 24.67
N SER A 638 -0.91 -12.97 23.90
CA SER A 638 -2.20 -13.33 23.31
C SER A 638 -2.01 -14.47 22.31
N HIS A 639 -2.77 -15.57 22.47
CA HIS A 639 -2.66 -16.78 21.66
C HIS A 639 -1.28 -17.49 21.64
N THR A 640 -0.36 -17.17 22.55
CA THR A 640 0.95 -17.83 22.68
C THR A 640 0.80 -19.31 23.07
N ASN A 641 1.58 -20.21 22.47
CA ASN A 641 1.58 -21.63 22.85
C ASN A 641 2.47 -21.86 24.07
N PHE A 642 1.88 -22.32 25.18
CA PHE A 642 2.59 -22.66 26.42
C PHE A 642 2.73 -24.16 26.66
N ALA A 643 2.53 -25.04 25.66
CA ALA A 643 2.67 -26.50 25.85
C ALA A 643 4.03 -26.87 26.49
N GLY A 644 4.06 -27.82 27.44
CA GLY A 644 5.29 -28.21 28.14
C GLY A 644 5.83 -27.21 29.20
N VAL A 645 5.72 -25.90 28.97
CA VAL A 645 6.26 -24.82 29.84
C VAL A 645 5.82 -24.94 31.32
N ASP A 646 6.77 -24.75 32.23
CA ASP A 646 6.50 -24.52 33.66
C ASP A 646 6.21 -23.04 33.91
N LEU A 647 5.05 -22.74 34.52
CA LEU A 647 4.60 -21.39 34.82
C LEU A 647 4.52 -21.11 36.34
N ILE A 648 4.98 -22.05 37.17
CA ILE A 648 4.96 -21.93 38.62
C ILE A 648 5.79 -20.72 39.07
N GLY A 649 5.15 -19.79 39.79
CA GLY A 649 5.81 -18.60 40.33
C GLY A 649 6.22 -17.52 39.31
N VAL A 650 5.88 -17.65 38.03
CA VAL A 650 6.24 -16.67 36.99
C VAL A 650 5.51 -15.33 37.21
N ASP A 651 6.19 -14.22 36.92
CA ASP A 651 5.62 -12.86 37.01
C ASP A 651 5.05 -12.38 35.67
N LEU A 652 3.73 -12.52 35.54
CA LEU A 652 2.88 -12.09 34.43
C LEU A 652 2.09 -10.81 34.80
N THR A 653 2.58 -9.99 35.76
CA THR A 653 1.90 -8.75 36.18
C THR A 653 1.60 -7.84 34.98
N GLY A 654 0.32 -7.58 34.74
CA GLY A 654 -0.17 -6.74 33.64
C GLY A 654 -0.04 -7.35 32.24
N ALA A 655 0.30 -8.63 32.12
CA ALA A 655 0.44 -9.29 30.83
C ALA A 655 -0.92 -9.46 30.11
N ARG A 656 -0.91 -9.43 28.78
CA ARG A 656 -2.09 -9.69 27.93
C ARG A 656 -2.04 -11.15 27.49
N LEU A 657 -3.04 -11.93 27.87
CA LEU A 657 -3.15 -13.39 27.72
C LEU A 657 -4.50 -13.73 27.05
N VAL A 658 -4.95 -12.88 26.12
CA VAL A 658 -6.27 -13.01 25.51
C VAL A 658 -6.33 -14.27 24.67
N GLY A 659 -7.38 -15.08 24.86
CA GLY A 659 -7.62 -16.30 24.10
C GLY A 659 -6.49 -17.35 24.19
N VAL A 660 -5.68 -17.35 25.24
CA VAL A 660 -4.62 -18.34 25.47
C VAL A 660 -5.19 -19.68 25.94
N ASP A 661 -4.55 -20.80 25.60
CA ASP A 661 -4.85 -22.11 26.20
C ASP A 661 -3.86 -22.46 27.32
N LEU A 662 -4.36 -22.51 28.54
CA LEU A 662 -3.68 -22.92 29.78
C LEU A 662 -4.35 -24.18 30.38
N SER A 663 -5.08 -24.95 29.56
CA SER A 663 -5.78 -26.16 30.00
C SER A 663 -4.87 -27.14 30.73
N GLY A 664 -5.24 -27.52 31.95
CA GLY A 664 -4.51 -28.47 32.78
C GLY A 664 -3.16 -27.99 33.31
N LYS A 665 -2.77 -26.73 33.09
CA LYS A 665 -1.48 -26.18 33.53
C LYS A 665 -1.38 -26.03 35.05
N ASP A 666 -0.14 -26.07 35.54
CA ASP A 666 0.20 -25.70 36.91
C ASP A 666 0.66 -24.23 36.93
N LEU A 667 -0.21 -23.36 37.46
CA LEU A 667 -0.03 -21.93 37.67
C LEU A 667 0.09 -21.64 39.18
N THR A 668 0.60 -22.61 39.95
CA THR A 668 0.82 -22.45 41.39
C THR A 668 1.75 -21.27 41.66
N GLN A 669 1.37 -20.36 42.57
CA GLN A 669 2.10 -19.14 42.93
C GLN A 669 2.37 -18.13 41.78
N THR A 670 1.82 -18.32 40.58
CA THR A 670 1.97 -17.39 39.45
C THR A 670 1.36 -16.02 39.78
N ILE A 671 2.03 -14.93 39.38
CA ILE A 671 1.61 -13.55 39.63
C ILE A 671 0.96 -13.01 38.35
N LEU A 672 -0.35 -12.76 38.40
CA LEU A 672 -1.23 -12.36 37.30
C LEU A 672 -1.97 -11.04 37.62
N ILE A 673 -1.38 -10.21 38.50
CA ILE A 673 -1.99 -8.96 38.96
C ILE A 673 -2.21 -8.02 37.77
N ASN A 674 -3.43 -7.49 37.59
CA ASN A 674 -3.85 -6.70 36.41
C ASN A 674 -3.68 -7.41 35.04
N ALA A 675 -3.50 -8.74 34.99
CA ALA A 675 -3.38 -9.45 33.72
C ALA A 675 -4.72 -9.53 32.98
N ASN A 676 -4.70 -9.57 31.64
CA ASN A 676 -5.90 -9.72 30.82
C ASN A 676 -6.00 -11.12 30.21
N LEU A 677 -6.80 -11.99 30.82
CA LEU A 677 -7.11 -13.36 30.40
C LEU A 677 -8.51 -13.46 29.74
N GLU A 678 -8.98 -12.41 29.08
CA GLU A 678 -10.27 -12.42 28.37
C GLU A 678 -10.34 -13.57 27.35
N ASN A 679 -11.46 -14.31 27.34
CA ASN A 679 -11.68 -15.49 26.49
C ASN A 679 -10.62 -16.62 26.64
N ALA A 680 -9.75 -16.58 27.67
CA ALA A 680 -8.74 -17.61 27.88
C ALA A 680 -9.35 -18.95 28.34
N THR A 681 -8.70 -20.05 27.98
CA THR A 681 -9.08 -21.41 28.42
C THR A 681 -8.17 -21.86 29.55
N LEU A 682 -8.69 -21.97 30.76
CA LEU A 682 -7.98 -22.45 31.95
C LEU A 682 -8.53 -23.79 32.46
N LYS A 683 -9.27 -24.52 31.62
CA LYS A 683 -9.99 -25.74 32.01
C LYS A 683 -9.06 -26.79 32.66
N ASN A 684 -9.44 -27.29 33.82
CA ASN A 684 -8.66 -28.19 34.68
C ASN A 684 -7.32 -27.61 35.20
N ALA A 685 -7.02 -26.32 35.03
CA ALA A 685 -5.77 -25.73 35.52
C ALA A 685 -5.74 -25.62 37.05
N LYS A 686 -4.53 -25.56 37.59
CA LYS A 686 -4.24 -25.38 39.01
C LYS A 686 -3.70 -23.97 39.25
N LEU A 687 -4.33 -23.19 40.11
CA LEU A 687 -3.94 -21.81 40.43
C LEU A 687 -3.67 -21.65 41.92
N LEU A 688 -3.10 -22.68 42.56
CA LEU A 688 -2.94 -22.73 44.01
C LEU A 688 -2.05 -21.57 44.49
N ASN A 689 -2.55 -20.74 45.41
CA ASN A 689 -1.85 -19.55 45.90
C ASN A 689 -1.45 -18.54 44.78
N ALA A 690 -2.05 -18.61 43.59
CA ALA A 690 -1.82 -17.64 42.51
C ALA A 690 -2.45 -16.28 42.85
N ASN A 691 -1.93 -15.21 42.26
CA ASN A 691 -2.41 -13.84 42.53
C ASN A 691 -2.96 -13.17 41.27
N LEU A 692 -4.29 -13.19 41.13
CA LEU A 692 -5.08 -12.60 40.04
C LEU A 692 -5.79 -11.30 40.49
N ASP A 693 -5.22 -10.55 41.43
CA ASP A 693 -5.79 -9.25 41.86
C ASP A 693 -5.97 -8.30 40.67
N SER A 694 -7.19 -7.79 40.51
CA SER A 694 -7.60 -6.92 39.38
C SER A 694 -7.40 -7.54 37.98
N ALA A 695 -7.31 -8.88 37.85
CA ALA A 695 -7.22 -9.53 36.55
C ALA A 695 -8.56 -9.54 35.80
N ASN A 696 -8.53 -9.39 34.47
CA ASN A 696 -9.70 -9.61 33.61
C ASN A 696 -9.77 -11.08 33.20
N LEU A 697 -10.88 -11.74 33.50
CA LEU A 697 -11.22 -13.13 33.19
C LEU A 697 -12.57 -13.21 32.44
N THR A 698 -12.99 -12.10 31.82
CA THR A 698 -14.27 -12.01 31.09
C THR A 698 -14.37 -13.13 30.04
N ASN A 699 -15.48 -13.87 30.07
CA ASN A 699 -15.76 -15.04 29.23
C ASN A 699 -14.73 -16.21 29.30
N ALA A 700 -13.85 -16.26 30.30
CA ALA A 700 -12.84 -17.32 30.42
C ALA A 700 -13.47 -18.70 30.77
N ASP A 701 -12.91 -19.78 30.26
CA ASP A 701 -13.27 -21.16 30.62
C ASP A 701 -12.44 -21.61 31.85
N LEU A 702 -13.04 -21.53 33.02
CA LEU A 702 -12.47 -21.91 34.32
C LEU A 702 -12.97 -23.29 34.80
N ARG A 703 -13.52 -24.13 33.92
CA ARG A 703 -14.17 -25.38 34.32
C ARG A 703 -13.20 -26.36 34.98
N ASN A 704 -13.63 -26.97 36.07
CA ASN A 704 -12.84 -27.89 36.90
C ASN A 704 -11.49 -27.31 37.41
N THR A 705 -11.32 -25.98 37.47
CA THR A 705 -10.09 -25.36 37.99
C THR A 705 -9.91 -25.57 39.49
N LEU A 706 -8.66 -25.61 39.95
CA LEU A 706 -8.30 -25.58 41.37
C LEU A 706 -7.80 -24.18 41.76
N LEU A 707 -8.72 -23.34 42.23
CA LEU A 707 -8.50 -21.97 42.69
C LEU A 707 -8.29 -21.93 44.22
N VAL A 708 -7.49 -22.86 44.75
CA VAL A 708 -7.29 -22.99 46.21
C VAL A 708 -6.33 -21.92 46.72
N ASP A 709 -6.75 -21.17 47.75
CA ASP A 709 -6.03 -20.02 48.31
C ASP A 709 -5.63 -18.95 47.26
N THR A 710 -6.33 -18.92 46.12
CA THR A 710 -6.10 -17.95 45.04
C THR A 710 -6.62 -16.57 45.40
N ASN A 711 -5.85 -15.51 45.16
CA ASN A 711 -6.35 -14.14 45.28
C ASN A 711 -7.03 -13.72 43.97
N LEU A 712 -8.34 -13.51 44.01
CA LEU A 712 -9.20 -13.01 42.93
C LEU A 712 -9.82 -11.65 43.31
N SER A 713 -9.21 -10.90 44.24
CA SER A 713 -9.72 -9.59 44.66
C SER A 713 -9.83 -8.67 43.44
N ASN A 714 -10.91 -7.90 43.34
CA ASN A 714 -11.18 -6.97 42.24
C ASN A 714 -11.15 -7.57 40.81
N ALA A 715 -11.10 -8.90 40.66
CA ALA A 715 -11.04 -9.56 39.35
C ALA A 715 -12.40 -9.48 38.62
N ILE A 716 -12.38 -9.40 37.29
CA ILE A 716 -13.57 -9.33 36.45
C ILE A 716 -13.82 -10.71 35.85
N LEU A 717 -14.78 -11.47 36.38
CA LEU A 717 -15.14 -12.81 35.91
C LEU A 717 -16.45 -12.83 35.10
N THR A 718 -16.85 -11.69 34.56
CA THR A 718 -18.11 -11.50 33.82
C THR A 718 -18.27 -12.53 32.70
N GLY A 719 -19.38 -13.28 32.69
CA GLY A 719 -19.66 -14.31 31.67
C GLY A 719 -18.76 -15.56 31.69
N SER A 720 -17.82 -15.70 32.63
CA SER A 720 -16.92 -16.86 32.71
C SER A 720 -17.61 -18.16 33.16
N ASP A 721 -17.06 -19.32 32.79
CA ASP A 721 -17.59 -20.65 33.17
C ASP A 721 -16.73 -21.31 34.25
N LEU A 722 -17.20 -21.26 35.50
CA LEU A 722 -16.58 -21.90 36.67
C LEU A 722 -17.23 -23.26 37.00
N THR A 723 -17.85 -23.95 36.03
CA THR A 723 -18.52 -25.24 36.30
C THR A 723 -17.54 -26.27 36.90
N ASN A 724 -17.92 -26.83 38.06
CA ASN A 724 -17.12 -27.70 38.94
C ASN A 724 -15.77 -27.10 39.44
N ALA A 725 -15.56 -25.78 39.39
CA ALA A 725 -14.35 -25.16 39.93
C ALA A 725 -14.29 -25.26 41.47
N VAL A 726 -13.08 -25.29 42.03
CA VAL A 726 -12.84 -25.41 43.48
C VAL A 726 -12.19 -24.14 44.03
N LEU A 727 -12.95 -23.33 44.76
CA LEU A 727 -12.54 -22.01 45.26
C LEU A 727 -12.24 -22.02 46.78
N THR A 728 -11.75 -23.13 47.31
CA THR A 728 -11.47 -23.27 48.76
C THR A 728 -10.38 -22.29 49.22
N GLY A 729 -10.71 -21.38 50.14
CA GLY A 729 -9.80 -20.34 50.62
C GLY A 729 -9.59 -19.16 49.66
N ALA A 730 -10.19 -19.18 48.46
CA ALA A 730 -10.04 -18.11 47.48
C ALA A 730 -10.59 -16.77 48.03
N ILE A 731 -9.91 -15.66 47.71
CA ILE A 731 -10.29 -14.31 48.12
C ILE A 731 -10.95 -13.60 46.95
N LEU A 732 -12.26 -13.34 47.02
CA LEU A 732 -13.06 -12.69 45.95
C LEU A 732 -13.53 -11.28 46.35
N THR A 733 -12.76 -10.57 47.19
CA THR A 733 -13.15 -9.24 47.68
C THR A 733 -13.25 -8.25 46.51
N GLY A 734 -14.46 -7.76 46.22
CA GLY A 734 -14.70 -6.83 45.12
C GLY A 734 -14.66 -7.45 43.71
N ALA A 735 -14.60 -8.78 43.59
CA ALA A 735 -14.68 -9.46 42.29
C ALA A 735 -16.06 -9.25 41.64
N ASP A 736 -16.09 -9.09 40.32
CA ASP A 736 -17.32 -9.09 39.52
C ASP A 736 -17.56 -10.51 38.97
N LEU A 737 -18.78 -11.03 39.13
CA LEU A 737 -19.21 -12.33 38.63
C LEU A 737 -20.55 -12.22 37.86
N GLU A 738 -20.87 -11.07 37.28
CA GLU A 738 -22.08 -10.89 36.49
C GLU A 738 -22.14 -11.94 35.35
N ASN A 739 -23.27 -12.66 35.25
CA ASN A 739 -23.50 -13.72 34.26
C ASN A 739 -22.51 -14.92 34.32
N ALA A 740 -21.68 -15.06 35.35
CA ALA A 740 -20.77 -16.19 35.50
C ALA A 740 -21.52 -17.51 35.82
N ILE A 741 -21.06 -18.63 35.24
CA ILE A 741 -21.66 -19.95 35.41
C ILE A 741 -20.99 -20.69 36.58
N LEU A 742 -21.74 -20.94 37.65
CA LEU A 742 -21.23 -21.52 38.91
C LEU A 742 -21.73 -22.97 39.17
N THR A 743 -22.12 -23.69 38.11
CA THR A 743 -22.74 -25.04 38.24
C THR A 743 -21.80 -26.00 38.96
N ASN A 744 -22.24 -26.56 40.10
CA ASN A 744 -21.45 -27.45 40.97
C ASN A 744 -20.11 -26.89 41.48
N ALA A 745 -19.88 -25.57 41.44
CA ALA A 745 -18.65 -24.98 41.99
C ALA A 745 -18.59 -25.14 43.53
N ILE A 746 -17.39 -25.39 44.08
CA ILE A 746 -17.16 -25.44 45.53
C ILE A 746 -16.82 -24.03 46.03
N LEU A 747 -17.82 -23.35 46.59
CA LEU A 747 -17.78 -21.92 46.96
C LEU A 747 -17.32 -21.66 48.41
N THR A 748 -16.43 -22.50 48.97
CA THR A 748 -15.85 -22.31 50.31
C THR A 748 -14.76 -21.22 50.30
N CYS A 749 -15.13 -20.02 49.86
CA CYS A 749 -14.28 -18.87 49.62
C CYS A 749 -14.49 -17.76 50.67
N VAL A 750 -13.80 -16.62 50.53
CA VAL A 750 -13.98 -15.44 51.38
C VAL A 750 -14.13 -14.14 50.57
N GLY A 751 -14.82 -13.16 51.14
CA GLY A 751 -14.87 -11.79 50.61
C GLY A 751 -15.99 -11.47 49.61
N HIS A 752 -16.80 -12.43 49.17
CA HIS A 752 -17.90 -12.22 48.21
C HIS A 752 -19.24 -12.84 48.67
N PRO A 753 -20.41 -12.25 48.37
CA PRO A 753 -21.72 -12.76 48.81
C PRO A 753 -22.11 -14.18 48.35
N ILE A 754 -21.42 -14.74 47.34
CA ILE A 754 -21.65 -16.12 46.89
C ILE A 754 -20.95 -17.17 47.76
N CYS A 755 -20.00 -16.75 48.60
CA CYS A 755 -19.19 -17.67 49.38
C CYS A 755 -20.01 -18.31 50.51
N ILE A 756 -19.85 -19.62 50.67
CA ILE A 756 -20.51 -20.43 51.70
C ILE A 756 -19.47 -20.88 52.74
N SER A 757 -19.91 -20.95 54.00
CA SER A 757 -19.09 -21.36 55.17
C SER A 757 -18.85 -22.87 55.24
#